data_AF-A0A5C5WW53-F1
#
_entry.id   AF-A0A5C5WW53-F1
#
_cell.length_a   1.000
_cell.length_b   1.000
_cell.length_c   1.000
_cell.angle_alpha   90.00
_cell.angle_beta   90.00
_cell.angle_gamma   90.00
#
_symmetry.space_group_name_H-M   'P 1'
#
loop_
_entity.id
_entity.type
_entity.pdbx_description
1 polymer ?
#
loop_
_entity_poly.entity_id
_entity_poly.type
_entity_poly.pdbx_seq_one_letter_code
_entity_poly.pdbx_strand_id
1 'polypeptide(L)'
;MADDANPNVNDDGLKDDQAVDRAFAAYLKSCDSGEFSTREEFLAQFPEIASELKELMDAADMFGRAKSVSLNIDVNDVPVSFSPSDAPFFISQSSNVLSHDAPRSHDPSAETIGLNVPGAHEEQNEDPAVTLPMANRAKGDPGPTLPYDLGDYLLLDVIGRGGMGVVYRAFQNELDREVAVKMIRSGMLASEAEVKRFYTEAQAAARLHHPGIVSVFQFGQRAGHHFFSMEYVRGTDLQRKINAQQLDPIQAATYVRDVARAIHHAHEKGVLHRDLKPANVLIDNDDQIHVTDFGLAKHLDCDSSVTASGDAVGTPHYMAPEQAIGQSDRATCQTDVYSLGAVLFAALAGRPPLVGETVMQTLTKVAHEPAPGLRSIRSDTPVDLETIVAKCLEKKPNKRYLSAAKLADELDAFLEDRPIEARPRSVAMKTWHWIEGVPLVGALTGRRVLHSSQSHRRFQAAMLLIMLLVPIFTIAAMTTIRSYHDRMPALVRLAGGLEGGIYTELSNELARRLSEKHSVKTSVTVSEGSLDNHQQLLSGQIDLAPLQATAISGDHLMVVAPLFYEVLHVLVQVDASIQTIDDFRGHRVAVGPAGSGSRATAELVLDSLNLNESQVQCQTMDWEQLFADDPPDAAMICMGRQSSLVARLLASGKWRLLPIESGVEIALQHPTLRPMSIPSGDYSALTLPGGVDTIATVGTTAFLTVRDDAPADLVTAMLEALYADPPPRSDLIPRRRAAEWQGLAFHPAARRYYQSVAK
;
A
#
# COMPACT_ATOMS: atom_id res chain seq x y z
N MET A 1 -35.44 -42.18 -13.78
CA MET A 1 -35.63 -41.03 -14.69
C MET A 1 -34.23 -40.61 -15.11
N ALA A 2 -33.94 -40.83 -16.40
CA ALA A 2 -32.90 -40.28 -17.29
C ALA A 2 -31.87 -39.30 -16.68
N ASP A 3 -30.57 -39.59 -16.80
CA ASP A 3 -29.63 -39.18 -17.88
C ASP A 3 -28.94 -37.84 -17.55
N ASP A 4 -27.60 -37.82 -17.45
CA ASP A 4 -26.76 -37.44 -18.59
C ASP A 4 -25.25 -37.61 -18.26
N ALA A 5 -24.45 -37.85 -19.30
CA ALA A 5 -23.07 -38.33 -19.25
C ALA A 5 -22.00 -37.29 -19.72
N ASN A 6 -20.73 -37.59 -19.37
CA ASN A 6 -19.45 -37.28 -20.07
C ASN A 6 -18.81 -35.87 -19.91
N PRO A 7 -17.48 -35.64 -20.17
CA PRO A 7 -16.32 -36.55 -20.41
C PRO A 7 -14.98 -36.22 -19.69
N ASN A 8 -14.05 -37.19 -19.74
CA ASN A 8 -12.57 -37.13 -19.78
C ASN A 8 -11.81 -35.88 -19.30
N VAL A 9 -11.05 -36.05 -18.21
CA VAL A 9 -9.87 -35.23 -17.89
C VAL A 9 -8.62 -35.98 -18.39
N ASN A 10 -7.85 -35.31 -19.24
CA ASN A 10 -6.63 -35.79 -19.89
C ASN A 10 -5.56 -36.25 -18.87
N ASP A 11 -5.20 -37.53 -18.90
CA ASP A 11 -4.04 -38.14 -18.21
C ASP A 11 -2.85 -38.37 -19.18
N ASP A 12 -2.94 -37.86 -20.40
CA ASP A 12 -1.91 -38.10 -21.44
C ASP A 12 -0.71 -37.14 -21.34
N GLY A 13 -0.88 -35.93 -20.79
CA GLY A 13 0.19 -34.92 -20.72
C GLY A 13 1.28 -35.18 -19.68
N LEU A 14 0.99 -35.86 -18.58
CA LEU A 14 2.00 -36.16 -17.54
C LEU A 14 2.88 -37.37 -17.88
N LYS A 15 2.41 -38.25 -18.78
CA LYS A 15 3.16 -39.44 -19.20
C LYS A 15 4.20 -39.12 -20.28
N ASP A 16 3.93 -38.15 -21.14
CA ASP A 16 4.87 -37.71 -22.17
C ASP A 16 6.07 -36.93 -21.60
N ASP A 17 5.86 -36.00 -20.65
CA ASP A 17 6.97 -35.25 -20.02
C ASP A 17 7.96 -36.17 -19.30
N GLN A 18 7.47 -37.18 -18.59
CA GLN A 18 8.32 -38.18 -17.92
C GLN A 18 9.04 -39.13 -18.90
N ALA A 19 8.55 -39.26 -20.12
CA ALA A 19 9.20 -40.04 -21.18
C ALA A 19 10.33 -39.24 -21.82
N VAL A 20 10.12 -37.93 -22.06
CA VAL A 20 11.13 -37.00 -22.58
C VAL A 20 12.30 -36.85 -21.60
N ASP A 21 12.02 -36.64 -20.31
CA ASP A 21 13.06 -36.50 -19.28
C ASP A 21 13.92 -37.76 -19.13
N ARG A 22 13.30 -38.95 -19.20
CA ARG A 22 14.03 -40.23 -19.15
C ARG A 22 14.87 -40.47 -20.41
N ALA A 23 14.36 -40.12 -21.59
CA ALA A 23 15.11 -40.23 -22.85
C ALA A 23 16.29 -39.24 -22.88
N PHE A 24 16.12 -38.04 -22.36
CA PHE A 24 17.17 -37.03 -22.26
C PHE A 24 18.25 -37.40 -21.23
N ALA A 25 17.86 -37.96 -20.07
CA ALA A 25 18.80 -38.49 -19.10
C ALA A 25 19.61 -39.68 -19.66
N ALA A 26 18.98 -40.54 -20.47
CA ALA A 26 19.69 -41.62 -21.17
C ALA A 26 20.67 -41.09 -22.22
N TYR A 27 20.31 -40.03 -22.94
CA TYR A 27 21.22 -39.34 -23.87
C TYR A 27 22.47 -38.79 -23.16
N LEU A 28 22.30 -38.02 -22.08
CA LEU A 28 23.42 -37.47 -21.31
C LEU A 28 24.35 -38.56 -20.78
N LYS A 29 23.77 -39.67 -20.28
CA LYS A 29 24.53 -40.83 -19.81
C LYS A 29 25.32 -41.52 -20.92
N SER A 30 24.79 -41.52 -22.15
CA SER A 30 25.45 -42.10 -23.32
C SER A 30 26.56 -41.22 -23.91
N CYS A 31 26.48 -39.90 -23.73
CA CYS A 31 27.55 -38.96 -24.07
C CYS A 31 28.76 -39.10 -23.14
N ASP A 32 28.53 -39.40 -21.86
CA ASP A 32 29.59 -39.69 -20.89
C ASP A 32 30.22 -41.09 -21.07
N SER A 33 29.47 -42.08 -21.60
CA SER A 33 29.98 -43.43 -21.89
C SER A 33 30.59 -43.61 -23.29
N GLY A 34 30.35 -42.67 -24.22
CA GLY A 34 30.87 -42.69 -25.59
C GLY A 34 30.19 -43.72 -26.52
N GLU A 35 28.98 -44.16 -26.20
CA GLU A 35 28.33 -45.33 -26.84
C GLU A 35 27.65 -45.06 -28.20
N PHE A 36 27.49 -43.79 -28.63
CA PHE A 36 26.85 -43.46 -29.91
C PHE A 36 27.71 -42.56 -30.80
N SER A 37 27.75 -42.88 -32.09
CA SER A 37 28.56 -42.21 -33.11
C SER A 37 27.94 -40.94 -33.67
N THR A 38 26.62 -40.79 -33.70
CA THR A 38 25.95 -39.60 -34.25
C THR A 38 24.60 -39.26 -33.60
N ARG A 39 24.27 -37.95 -33.57
CA ARG A 39 23.03 -37.40 -32.98
C ARG A 39 21.76 -37.89 -33.68
N GLU A 40 21.84 -38.12 -34.99
CA GLU A 40 20.70 -38.59 -35.78
C GLU A 40 20.35 -40.06 -35.49
N GLU A 41 21.32 -40.90 -35.12
CA GLU A 41 21.08 -42.31 -34.74
C GLU A 41 20.31 -42.45 -33.43
N PHE A 42 20.53 -41.55 -32.47
CA PHE A 42 19.82 -41.56 -31.18
C PHE A 42 18.38 -41.06 -31.32
N LEU A 43 18.17 -39.97 -32.07
CA LEU A 43 16.83 -39.42 -32.31
C LEU A 43 15.93 -40.39 -33.10
N ALA A 44 16.51 -41.25 -33.94
CA ALA A 44 15.77 -42.28 -34.67
C ALA A 44 15.14 -43.36 -33.77
N GLN A 45 15.60 -43.53 -32.52
CA GLN A 45 15.03 -44.49 -31.56
C GLN A 45 13.76 -43.98 -30.88
N PHE A 46 13.48 -42.67 -30.94
CA PHE A 46 12.34 -42.04 -30.28
C PHE A 46 11.59 -41.09 -31.23
N PRO A 47 10.98 -41.62 -32.31
CA PRO A 47 10.42 -40.80 -33.39
C PRO A 47 9.25 -39.91 -32.96
N GLU A 48 8.50 -40.29 -31.91
CA GLU A 48 7.32 -39.53 -31.46
C GLU A 48 7.67 -38.28 -30.64
N ILE A 49 8.82 -38.27 -29.96
CA ILE A 49 9.30 -37.15 -29.12
C ILE A 49 10.58 -36.49 -29.67
N ALA A 50 11.00 -36.85 -30.88
CA ALA A 50 12.26 -36.42 -31.47
C ALA A 50 12.40 -34.89 -31.62
N SER A 51 11.29 -34.17 -31.81
CA SER A 51 11.33 -32.70 -31.97
C SER A 51 11.68 -31.99 -30.66
N GLU A 52 11.05 -32.39 -29.56
CA GLU A 52 11.27 -31.80 -28.23
C GLU A 52 12.63 -32.21 -27.65
N LEU A 53 13.01 -33.47 -27.84
CA LEU A 53 14.33 -33.98 -27.43
C LEU A 53 15.46 -33.24 -28.19
N LYS A 54 15.24 -32.90 -29.46
CA LYS A 54 16.18 -32.12 -30.26
C LYS A 54 16.39 -30.71 -29.70
N GLU A 55 15.33 -30.03 -29.26
CA GLU A 55 15.43 -28.70 -28.63
C GLU A 55 16.21 -28.74 -27.30
N LEU A 56 15.97 -29.74 -26.45
CA LEU A 56 16.71 -29.92 -25.19
C LEU A 56 18.20 -30.22 -25.43
N MET A 57 18.50 -31.04 -26.45
CA MET A 57 19.88 -31.33 -26.85
C MET A 57 20.59 -30.09 -27.41
N ASP A 58 19.91 -29.25 -28.20
CA ASP A 58 20.46 -27.97 -28.68
C ASP A 58 20.71 -26.97 -27.53
N ALA A 59 19.83 -26.95 -26.52
CA ALA A 59 20.01 -26.13 -25.34
C ALA A 59 21.25 -26.56 -24.52
N ALA A 60 21.45 -27.86 -24.33
CA ALA A 60 22.62 -28.41 -23.64
C ALA A 60 23.95 -28.09 -24.36
N ASP A 61 23.98 -28.19 -25.69
CA ASP A 61 25.15 -27.81 -26.51
C ASP A 61 25.49 -26.31 -26.39
N MET A 62 24.47 -25.47 -26.23
CA MET A 62 24.64 -24.03 -26.02
C MET A 62 25.33 -23.72 -24.68
N PHE A 63 25.06 -24.52 -23.64
CA PHE A 63 25.74 -24.44 -22.35
C PHE A 63 27.17 -25.02 -22.38
N GLY A 64 27.41 -26.08 -23.17
CA GLY A 64 28.75 -26.65 -23.37
C GLY A 64 29.72 -25.70 -24.08
N ARG A 65 29.26 -24.97 -25.10
CA ARG A 65 30.08 -23.98 -25.83
C ARG A 65 30.36 -22.70 -25.05
N ALA A 66 29.56 -22.38 -24.03
CA ALA A 66 29.79 -21.22 -23.17
C ALA A 66 30.98 -21.41 -22.21
N LYS A 67 31.38 -22.66 -21.93
CA LYS A 67 32.56 -22.98 -21.11
C LYS A 67 33.89 -22.90 -21.87
N SER A 68 33.90 -22.98 -23.20
CA SER A 68 35.12 -22.98 -24.03
C SER A 68 35.56 -21.61 -24.54
N VAL A 69 34.85 -20.52 -24.19
CA VAL A 69 35.16 -19.17 -24.65
C VAL A 69 35.45 -18.26 -23.47
N SER A 70 36.53 -18.53 -22.72
CA SER A 70 37.33 -17.55 -21.97
C SER A 70 38.53 -18.22 -21.31
N LEU A 71 39.58 -18.47 -22.10
CA LEU A 71 41.00 -18.38 -21.71
C LEU A 71 41.85 -18.71 -22.95
N ASN A 72 42.18 -17.68 -23.72
CA ASN A 72 43.28 -17.70 -24.68
C ASN A 72 43.97 -16.33 -24.61
N ILE A 73 44.95 -16.19 -23.72
CA ILE A 73 46.08 -15.29 -23.94
C ILE A 73 47.31 -16.15 -23.75
N ASP A 74 48.00 -16.34 -24.87
CA ASP A 74 49.20 -17.15 -25.05
C ASP A 74 50.38 -16.18 -25.18
N VAL A 75 51.40 -16.33 -24.34
CA VAL A 75 52.74 -15.75 -24.56
C VAL A 75 53.80 -16.67 -23.93
N ASN A 76 54.35 -17.61 -24.73
CA ASN A 76 55.72 -18.13 -24.59
C ASN A 76 56.70 -17.04 -25.08
N ASP A 77 57.88 -16.76 -24.50
CA ASP A 77 59.10 -17.59 -24.42
C ASP A 77 60.13 -16.89 -23.46
N VAL A 78 60.71 -17.53 -22.41
CA VAL A 78 62.02 -18.25 -22.33
C VAL A 78 63.12 -17.44 -21.57
N PRO A 79 64.12 -18.03 -20.85
CA PRO A 79 64.21 -19.27 -20.04
C PRO A 79 64.82 -19.03 -18.61
N VAL A 80 65.05 -20.10 -17.82
CA VAL A 80 66.35 -20.46 -17.15
C VAL A 80 66.14 -21.36 -15.89
N SER A 81 66.36 -22.66 -16.10
CA SER A 81 67.26 -23.59 -15.37
C SER A 81 67.04 -24.16 -13.94
N PHE A 82 67.23 -25.50 -13.90
CA PHE A 82 67.79 -26.42 -12.87
C PHE A 82 66.93 -27.06 -11.75
N SER A 83 66.98 -28.39 -11.76
CA SER A 83 66.56 -29.45 -10.79
C SER A 83 67.70 -29.76 -9.80
N PRO A 84 67.62 -30.76 -8.88
CA PRO A 84 66.51 -31.40 -8.14
C PRO A 84 66.82 -31.63 -6.62
N SER A 85 65.95 -32.39 -5.95
CA SER A 85 66.19 -33.36 -4.85
C SER A 85 66.60 -32.87 -3.44
N ASP A 86 65.74 -33.13 -2.44
CA ASP A 86 65.98 -34.18 -1.43
C ASP A 86 64.86 -34.21 -0.35
N ALA A 87 64.30 -35.40 -0.13
CA ALA A 87 63.52 -35.76 1.07
C ALA A 87 64.49 -36.25 2.17
N PRO A 88 64.12 -36.33 3.48
CA PRO A 88 63.28 -37.45 3.91
C PRO A 88 62.34 -37.22 5.11
N PHE A 89 61.35 -38.11 5.14
CA PHE A 89 60.44 -38.51 6.22
C PHE A 89 61.15 -39.39 7.29
N PHE A 90 60.74 -39.29 8.56
CA PHE A 90 60.25 -40.38 9.45
C PHE A 90 60.24 -39.96 10.94
N ILE A 91 59.11 -40.18 11.63
CA ILE A 91 58.97 -40.11 13.11
C ILE A 91 58.35 -41.40 13.65
N SER A 92 58.90 -41.81 14.79
CA SER A 92 58.32 -42.57 15.92
C SER A 92 58.05 -44.07 15.78
N GLN A 93 58.32 -44.78 16.88
CA GLN A 93 57.24 -45.30 17.72
C GLN A 93 57.77 -45.66 19.11
N SER A 94 56.96 -45.36 20.12
CA SER A 94 56.35 -46.33 21.06
C SER A 94 56.25 -45.75 22.47
N SER A 95 55.04 -45.78 23.05
CA SER A 95 54.70 -46.60 24.22
C SER A 95 53.42 -46.09 24.91
N ASN A 96 52.64 -47.03 25.43
CA ASN A 96 51.31 -46.86 25.98
C ASN A 96 51.32 -47.36 27.45
N VAL A 97 50.58 -46.65 28.31
CA VAL A 97 49.66 -47.17 29.36
C VAL A 97 50.23 -47.72 30.68
N LEU A 98 49.70 -47.21 31.81
CA LEU A 98 48.85 -47.96 32.76
C LEU A 98 48.24 -47.10 33.91
N SER A 99 46.90 -47.07 33.94
CA SER A 99 45.94 -47.37 35.04
C SER A 99 45.76 -46.56 36.34
N HIS A 100 44.49 -46.16 36.62
CA HIS A 100 43.52 -46.63 37.69
C HIS A 100 42.74 -45.57 38.52
N ASP A 101 41.46 -45.91 38.77
CA ASP A 101 40.50 -45.57 39.85
C ASP A 101 39.67 -44.25 39.93
N ALA A 102 38.35 -44.42 40.20
CA ALA A 102 37.26 -43.42 40.40
C ALA A 102 37.05 -43.08 41.92
N PRO A 103 36.21 -42.11 42.44
CA PRO A 103 34.76 -41.94 42.15
C PRO A 103 34.02 -40.56 42.43
N ARG A 104 32.72 -40.49 42.01
CA ARG A 104 31.50 -39.82 42.60
C ARG A 104 31.05 -38.34 42.34
N SER A 105 29.73 -38.27 42.01
CA SER A 105 28.65 -37.26 42.22
C SER A 105 28.57 -35.95 41.43
N HIS A 106 27.47 -35.74 40.66
CA HIS A 106 26.52 -34.60 40.78
C HIS A 106 25.26 -34.74 39.88
N ASP A 107 24.19 -34.05 40.32
CA ASP A 107 22.81 -33.81 39.85
C ASP A 107 22.41 -33.97 38.35
N PRO A 108 21.16 -34.39 38.02
CA PRO A 108 20.71 -34.67 36.65
C PRO A 108 19.87 -33.55 36.01
N SER A 109 20.32 -32.28 36.03
CA SER A 109 19.61 -31.20 35.30
C SER A 109 20.56 -30.14 34.73
N ALA A 110 21.27 -30.50 33.66
CA ALA A 110 21.97 -29.55 32.80
C ALA A 110 22.15 -30.19 31.41
N GLU A 111 21.22 -29.91 30.50
CA GLU A 111 21.43 -30.19 29.07
C GLU A 111 22.17 -28.99 28.43
N THR A 112 23.34 -29.24 27.85
CA THR A 112 24.19 -28.21 27.23
C THR A 112 24.09 -28.20 25.69
N ILE A 113 24.59 -27.15 25.06
CA ILE A 113 24.35 -26.80 23.66
C ILE A 113 25.20 -27.62 22.67
N GLY A 114 24.48 -28.41 21.89
CA GLY A 114 24.81 -28.83 20.53
C GLY A 114 25.08 -27.69 19.53
N LEU A 115 26.31 -27.48 19.03
CA LEU A 115 26.63 -26.78 17.80
C LEU A 115 25.92 -27.48 16.62
N ASN A 116 24.73 -26.95 16.32
CA ASN A 116 23.80 -27.13 15.20
C ASN A 116 23.18 -28.50 14.89
N VAL A 117 21.84 -28.58 14.98
CA VAL A 117 20.92 -29.12 13.96
C VAL A 117 19.60 -28.32 14.00
N PRO A 118 19.04 -27.88 12.84
CA PRO A 118 17.64 -27.46 12.73
C PRO A 118 16.77 -28.52 12.02
N GLY A 119 15.69 -28.94 12.68
CA GLY A 119 14.48 -29.48 12.03
C GLY A 119 14.26 -30.99 12.08
N ALA A 120 13.07 -31.36 12.56
CA ALA A 120 12.41 -32.66 12.61
C ALA A 120 12.84 -33.64 13.73
N HIS A 121 11.83 -34.02 14.52
CA HIS A 121 11.88 -35.09 15.51
C HIS A 121 12.30 -36.41 14.85
N GLU A 122 13.38 -37.05 15.33
CA GLU A 122 13.55 -38.50 15.30
C GLU A 122 14.67 -38.92 16.28
N GLU A 123 14.27 -39.78 17.22
CA GLU A 123 14.98 -40.75 18.07
C GLU A 123 16.40 -40.47 18.59
N GLN A 124 16.48 -40.36 19.93
CA GLN A 124 17.68 -40.49 20.76
C GLN A 124 18.24 -41.93 20.70
N ASN A 125 19.02 -42.30 19.68
CA ASN A 125 20.07 -43.35 19.80
C ASN A 125 20.97 -43.45 18.55
N GLU A 126 21.95 -42.55 18.33
CA GLU A 126 22.85 -42.67 17.16
C GLU A 126 24.36 -42.46 17.45
N ASP A 127 25.12 -43.46 17.02
CA ASP A 127 26.45 -43.95 17.44
C ASP A 127 27.62 -42.91 17.40
N PRO A 128 28.36 -42.69 18.51
CA PRO A 128 29.58 -41.86 18.56
C PRO A 128 30.74 -42.39 17.71
N ALA A 129 30.61 -43.55 17.06
CA ALA A 129 31.64 -44.20 16.25
C ALA A 129 32.14 -43.42 15.02
N VAL A 130 31.48 -42.36 14.55
CA VAL A 130 31.82 -41.68 13.28
C VAL A 130 33.17 -40.95 13.31
N THR A 131 33.59 -40.39 14.46
CA THR A 131 34.86 -39.64 14.57
C THR A 131 35.85 -40.20 15.59
N LEU A 132 35.53 -41.31 16.26
CA LEU A 132 36.41 -41.97 17.23
C LEU A 132 37.19 -43.12 16.55
N PRO A 133 38.37 -43.52 17.05
CA PRO A 133 39.23 -44.47 16.36
C PRO A 133 38.57 -45.83 16.09
N MET A 134 38.32 -46.10 14.81
CA MET A 134 37.93 -47.41 14.30
C MET A 134 39.17 -48.19 13.85
N ALA A 135 39.89 -48.80 14.78
CA ALA A 135 40.98 -49.72 14.44
C ALA A 135 40.76 -51.09 15.11
N ASN A 136 40.32 -52.05 14.30
CA ASN A 136 40.15 -53.48 14.59
C ASN A 136 39.12 -53.87 15.66
N ARG A 137 37.92 -54.29 15.22
CA ARG A 137 36.94 -54.95 16.09
C ARG A 137 36.53 -56.33 15.61
N ALA A 138 36.31 -57.21 16.58
CA ALA A 138 35.54 -58.42 16.39
C ALA A 138 34.06 -58.05 16.16
N LYS A 139 33.38 -58.84 15.33
CA LYS A 139 31.96 -58.64 14.97
C LYS A 139 31.09 -58.73 16.25
N GLY A 140 30.52 -57.60 16.70
CA GLY A 140 29.62 -57.53 17.88
C GLY A 140 29.99 -56.53 18.99
N ASP A 141 31.04 -55.71 18.82
CA ASP A 141 31.47 -54.72 19.83
C ASP A 141 30.81 -53.34 19.59
N PRO A 142 30.06 -52.77 20.57
CA PRO A 142 29.04 -51.72 20.36
C PRO A 142 29.52 -50.32 19.96
N GLY A 143 30.75 -49.93 20.25
CA GLY A 143 31.25 -48.57 19.92
C GLY A 143 32.32 -48.14 20.92
N PRO A 144 33.30 -47.29 20.59
CA PRO A 144 33.86 -46.45 21.64
C PRO A 144 32.70 -45.62 22.22
N THR A 145 32.44 -45.79 23.51
CA THR A 145 31.38 -45.03 24.21
C THR A 145 31.99 -43.80 24.85
N LEU A 146 31.17 -42.75 25.00
CA LEU A 146 31.58 -41.59 25.77
C LEU A 146 31.33 -41.87 27.27
N PRO A 147 32.24 -41.46 28.18
CA PRO A 147 33.42 -40.64 27.92
C PRO A 147 34.59 -41.40 27.27
N TYR A 148 35.31 -40.74 26.36
CA TYR A 148 36.41 -41.30 25.57
C TYR A 148 37.72 -40.55 25.80
N ASP A 149 38.80 -41.26 26.11
CA ASP A 149 40.13 -40.69 26.34
C ASP A 149 40.89 -40.51 25.00
N LEU A 150 41.09 -39.26 24.58
CA LEU A 150 41.86 -38.85 23.40
C LEU A 150 43.30 -38.40 23.78
N GLY A 151 43.80 -38.83 24.93
CA GLY A 151 45.09 -38.45 25.51
C GLY A 151 44.94 -37.25 26.46
N ASP A 152 45.34 -36.06 26.03
CA ASP A 152 45.27 -34.86 26.89
C ASP A 152 43.82 -34.43 27.20
N TYR A 153 42.84 -34.99 26.47
CA TYR A 153 41.44 -34.64 26.52
C TYR A 153 40.57 -35.88 26.79
N LEU A 154 39.77 -35.82 27.85
CA LEU A 154 38.68 -36.77 28.10
C LEU A 154 37.40 -36.21 27.47
N LEU A 155 36.98 -36.75 26.32
CA LEU A 155 35.73 -36.38 25.65
C LEU A 155 34.55 -36.90 26.46
N LEU A 156 33.65 -36.04 26.91
CA LEU A 156 32.55 -36.37 27.82
C LEU A 156 31.24 -36.65 27.07
N ASP A 157 30.86 -35.77 26.16
CA ASP A 157 29.59 -35.84 25.41
C ASP A 157 29.69 -35.04 24.10
N VAL A 158 28.85 -35.38 23.13
CA VAL A 158 28.74 -34.63 21.88
C VAL A 158 27.88 -33.40 22.13
N ILE A 159 28.50 -32.23 21.97
CA ILE A 159 27.87 -30.92 22.04
C ILE A 159 27.78 -30.30 20.65
N GLY A 160 27.70 -31.06 19.56
CA GLY A 160 27.39 -30.50 18.24
C GLY A 160 27.84 -31.37 17.07
N ARG A 161 27.10 -31.35 15.96
CA ARG A 161 27.42 -32.08 14.74
C ARG A 161 27.15 -31.19 13.54
N GLY A 162 28.19 -30.86 12.76
CA GLY A 162 28.07 -30.04 11.55
C GLY A 162 28.71 -30.69 10.33
N GLY A 163 28.57 -30.05 9.17
CA GLY A 163 29.11 -30.55 7.90
C GLY A 163 30.63 -30.76 7.91
N MET A 164 31.38 -30.00 8.71
CA MET A 164 32.83 -30.09 8.80
C MET A 164 33.36 -30.92 9.99
N GLY A 165 32.51 -31.29 10.95
CA GLY A 165 32.99 -31.99 12.15
C GLY A 165 31.99 -32.17 13.27
N VAL A 166 32.43 -32.91 14.30
CA VAL A 166 31.71 -33.15 15.56
C VAL A 166 32.40 -32.39 16.67
N VAL A 167 31.64 -31.73 17.54
CA VAL A 167 32.16 -31.00 18.69
C VAL A 167 31.80 -31.74 19.96
N TYR A 168 32.81 -31.95 20.80
CA TYR A 168 32.70 -32.66 22.07
C TYR A 168 32.94 -31.70 23.23
N ARG A 169 32.16 -31.81 24.30
CA ARG A 169 32.58 -31.30 25.60
C ARG A 169 33.67 -32.22 26.09
N ALA A 170 34.78 -31.66 26.53
CA ALA A 170 35.90 -32.45 27.01
C ALA A 170 36.55 -31.82 28.24
N PHE A 171 37.21 -32.66 29.02
CA PHE A 171 38.07 -32.21 30.11
C PHE A 171 39.53 -32.29 29.68
N GLN A 172 40.28 -31.19 29.76
CA GLN A 172 41.71 -31.17 29.48
C GLN A 172 42.48 -31.48 30.76
N ASN A 173 43.00 -32.72 30.87
CA ASN A 173 43.45 -33.31 32.12
C ASN A 173 44.61 -32.53 32.78
N GLU A 174 45.64 -32.14 32.03
CA GLU A 174 46.82 -31.47 32.59
C GLU A 174 46.58 -30.03 33.06
N LEU A 175 45.59 -29.35 32.46
CA LEU A 175 45.24 -27.97 32.77
C LEU A 175 44.00 -27.84 33.67
N ASP A 176 43.43 -28.96 34.10
CA ASP A 176 42.27 -29.05 35.00
C ASP A 176 41.10 -28.13 34.57
N ARG A 177 40.75 -28.18 33.29
CA ARG A 177 39.72 -27.30 32.71
C ARG A 177 38.82 -27.99 31.70
N GLU A 178 37.57 -27.54 31.63
CA GLU A 178 36.66 -27.92 30.56
C GLU A 178 36.92 -27.13 29.28
N VAL A 179 36.80 -27.82 28.15
CA VAL A 179 37.01 -27.28 26.80
C VAL A 179 36.02 -27.90 25.82
N ALA A 180 35.84 -27.25 24.67
CA ALA A 180 35.16 -27.85 23.53
C ALA A 180 36.21 -28.36 22.53
N VAL A 181 36.07 -29.60 22.06
CA VAL A 181 36.98 -30.22 21.09
C VAL A 181 36.22 -30.51 19.81
N LYS A 182 36.55 -29.79 18.73
CA LYS A 182 36.02 -30.06 17.38
C LYS A 182 36.92 -31.06 16.68
N MET A 183 36.35 -32.08 16.05
CA MET A 183 37.03 -33.12 15.29
C MET A 183 36.43 -33.25 13.89
N ILE A 184 37.26 -33.52 12.88
CA ILE A 184 36.78 -33.68 11.49
C ILE A 184 35.89 -34.92 11.36
N ARG A 185 34.76 -34.78 10.65
CA ARG A 185 33.76 -35.85 10.47
C ARG A 185 34.33 -37.08 9.75
N SER A 186 35.15 -36.86 8.73
CA SER A 186 35.84 -37.92 7.96
C SER A 186 36.92 -38.65 8.77
N GLY A 187 37.18 -38.23 10.02
CA GLY A 187 38.12 -38.88 10.93
C GLY A 187 39.51 -39.03 10.30
N MET A 188 40.01 -40.27 10.26
CA MET A 188 41.30 -40.62 9.63
C MET A 188 41.28 -40.61 8.09
N LEU A 189 40.08 -40.60 7.48
CA LEU A 189 39.90 -40.63 6.02
C LEU A 189 39.77 -39.23 5.40
N ALA A 190 40.00 -38.18 6.18
CA ALA A 190 39.95 -36.80 5.71
C ALA A 190 41.01 -36.56 4.62
N SER A 191 40.58 -35.96 3.51
CA SER A 191 41.47 -35.52 2.44
C SER A 191 42.40 -34.40 2.92
N GLU A 192 43.58 -34.26 2.29
CA GLU A 192 44.51 -33.16 2.62
C GLU A 192 43.85 -31.78 2.48
N ALA A 193 42.92 -31.62 1.54
CA ALA A 193 42.16 -30.40 1.34
C ALA A 193 41.20 -30.12 2.52
N GLU A 194 40.53 -31.12 3.07
CA GLU A 194 39.68 -30.97 4.26
C GLU A 194 40.50 -30.64 5.52
N VAL A 195 41.63 -31.32 5.74
CA VAL A 195 42.50 -31.08 6.89
C VAL A 195 43.12 -29.68 6.84
N LYS A 196 43.61 -29.27 5.67
CA LYS A 196 44.19 -27.92 5.48
C LYS A 196 43.15 -26.84 5.76
N ARG A 197 41.90 -27.03 5.32
CA ARG A 197 40.79 -26.12 5.61
C ARG A 197 40.47 -26.04 7.09
N PHE A 198 40.34 -27.20 7.73
CA PHE A 198 40.06 -27.32 9.16
C PHE A 198 41.09 -26.57 10.03
N TYR A 199 42.38 -26.73 9.73
CA TYR A 199 43.43 -25.99 10.44
C TYR A 199 43.52 -24.52 10.06
N THR A 200 43.16 -24.14 8.83
CA THR A 200 43.12 -22.73 8.42
C THR A 200 42.06 -21.96 9.22
N GLU A 201 40.89 -22.57 9.44
CA GLU A 201 39.83 -22.03 10.30
C GLU A 201 40.31 -21.88 11.75
N ALA A 202 40.87 -22.95 12.34
CA ALA A 202 41.39 -22.92 13.71
C ALA A 202 42.51 -21.87 13.88
N GLN A 203 43.43 -21.76 12.92
CA GLN A 203 44.54 -20.81 12.98
C GLN A 203 44.06 -19.36 12.88
N ALA A 204 43.04 -19.08 12.07
CA ALA A 204 42.50 -17.74 11.97
C ALA A 204 41.77 -17.32 13.25
N ALA A 205 40.94 -18.20 13.82
CA ALA A 205 40.27 -17.95 15.09
C ALA A 205 41.27 -17.79 16.25
N ALA A 206 42.36 -18.57 16.27
CA ALA A 206 43.41 -18.47 17.29
C ALA A 206 44.16 -17.11 17.31
N ARG A 207 44.07 -16.32 16.22
CA ARG A 207 44.67 -14.97 16.15
C ARG A 207 43.76 -13.87 16.73
N LEU A 208 42.53 -14.21 17.09
CA LEU A 208 41.53 -13.28 17.58
C LEU A 208 41.49 -13.33 19.10
N HIS A 209 41.65 -12.17 19.74
CA HIS A 209 41.59 -12.03 21.19
C HIS A 209 40.55 -10.97 21.53
N HIS A 210 39.32 -11.42 21.76
CA HIS A 210 38.20 -10.55 22.06
C HIS A 210 37.21 -11.30 22.97
N PRO A 211 36.65 -10.67 24.02
CA PRO A 211 35.76 -11.35 24.97
C PRO A 211 34.50 -11.94 24.33
N GLY A 212 34.05 -11.39 23.20
CA GLY A 212 32.92 -11.92 22.42
C GLY A 212 33.29 -12.91 21.31
N ILE A 213 34.50 -13.48 21.30
CA ILE A 213 34.95 -14.49 20.33
C ILE A 213 35.50 -15.69 21.09
N VAL A 214 35.01 -16.89 20.78
CA VAL A 214 35.47 -18.13 21.39
C VAL A 214 36.96 -18.34 21.11
N SER A 215 37.75 -18.46 22.17
CA SER A 215 39.20 -18.61 22.06
C SER A 215 39.59 -20.03 21.65
N VAL A 216 40.40 -20.17 20.59
CA VAL A 216 41.03 -21.45 20.22
C VAL A 216 42.32 -21.64 21.01
N PHE A 217 42.45 -22.77 21.71
CA PHE A 217 43.60 -23.05 22.56
C PHE A 217 44.70 -23.83 21.84
N GLN A 218 44.31 -24.90 21.13
CA GLN A 218 45.26 -25.80 20.48
C GLN A 218 44.62 -26.47 19.28
N PHE A 219 45.39 -26.75 18.23
CA PHE A 219 45.00 -27.66 17.17
C PHE A 219 46.11 -28.69 16.94
N GLY A 220 45.74 -29.86 16.43
CA GLY A 220 46.70 -30.91 16.16
C GLY A 220 46.05 -32.21 15.74
N GLN A 221 46.84 -33.28 15.79
CA GLN A 221 46.40 -34.63 15.48
C GLN A 221 46.67 -35.53 16.69
N ARG A 222 45.67 -36.31 17.11
CA ARG A 222 45.79 -37.33 18.15
C ARG A 222 45.09 -38.60 17.70
N ALA A 223 45.74 -39.74 17.90
CA ALA A 223 45.25 -41.06 17.48
C ALA A 223 44.80 -41.12 16.00
N GLY A 224 45.42 -40.34 15.10
CA GLY A 224 45.05 -40.26 13.69
C GLY A 224 43.93 -39.26 13.37
N HIS A 225 43.28 -38.67 14.38
CA HIS A 225 42.19 -37.72 14.21
C HIS A 225 42.67 -36.28 14.35
N HIS A 226 42.28 -35.44 13.39
CA HIS A 226 42.51 -34.01 13.43
C HIS A 226 41.49 -33.34 14.35
N PHE A 227 41.98 -32.51 15.27
CA PHE A 227 41.16 -31.81 16.24
C PHE A 227 41.66 -30.39 16.48
N PHE A 228 40.79 -29.56 17.03
CA PHE A 228 41.21 -28.40 17.79
C PHE A 228 40.37 -28.23 19.05
N SER A 229 40.98 -27.74 20.12
CA SER A 229 40.34 -27.39 21.37
C SER A 229 40.12 -25.89 21.45
N MET A 230 38.97 -25.52 22.00
CA MET A 230 38.54 -24.14 22.18
C MET A 230 37.82 -23.98 23.52
N GLU A 231 37.59 -22.73 23.90
CA GLU A 231 36.81 -22.38 25.06
C GLU A 231 35.42 -23.03 25.02
N TYR A 232 35.01 -23.60 26.16
CA TYR A 232 33.68 -24.15 26.34
C TYR A 232 32.76 -23.09 26.95
N VAL A 233 31.84 -22.58 26.14
CA VAL A 233 30.86 -21.58 26.57
C VAL A 233 29.63 -22.28 27.17
N ARG A 234 29.39 -22.07 28.46
CA ARG A 234 28.23 -22.61 29.17
C ARG A 234 27.03 -21.66 29.02
N GLY A 235 25.93 -22.10 28.38
CA GLY A 235 24.70 -21.32 28.25
C GLY A 235 23.74 -21.81 27.15
N THR A 236 23.21 -20.92 26.29
CA THR A 236 22.40 -21.23 25.09
C THR A 236 23.01 -20.64 23.80
N ASP A 237 22.52 -21.01 22.61
CA ASP A 237 22.80 -20.27 21.37
C ASP A 237 21.62 -19.36 21.00
N LEU A 238 21.87 -18.36 20.16
CA LEU A 238 20.85 -17.40 19.74
C LEU A 238 19.75 -18.06 18.91
N GLN A 239 20.04 -19.12 18.13
CA GLN A 239 19.02 -19.84 17.37
C GLN A 239 18.00 -20.50 18.30
N ARG A 240 18.46 -21.16 19.37
CA ARG A 240 17.58 -21.74 20.41
C ARG A 240 16.76 -20.66 21.11
N LYS A 241 17.36 -19.51 21.41
CA LYS A 241 16.66 -18.38 22.05
C LYS A 241 15.54 -17.85 21.14
N ILE A 242 15.80 -17.70 19.84
CA ILE A 242 14.82 -17.30 18.81
C ILE A 242 13.70 -18.34 18.66
N ASN A 243 14.05 -19.63 18.66
CA ASN A 243 13.07 -20.72 18.53
C ASN A 243 12.15 -20.83 19.76
N ALA A 244 12.67 -20.53 20.95
CA ALA A 244 11.90 -20.56 22.19
C ALA A 244 10.91 -19.39 22.27
N GLN A 245 11.33 -18.18 21.90
CA GLN A 245 10.49 -16.99 21.88
C GLN A 245 11.07 -15.90 20.99
N GLN A 246 10.21 -15.03 20.48
CA GLN A 246 10.65 -13.80 19.83
C GLN A 246 11.36 -12.90 20.84
N LEU A 247 12.53 -12.37 20.48
CA LEU A 247 13.31 -11.52 21.36
C LEU A 247 12.71 -10.12 21.46
N ASP A 248 12.83 -9.49 22.62
CA ASP A 248 12.53 -8.08 22.78
C ASP A 248 13.46 -7.24 21.86
N PRO A 249 12.97 -6.14 21.23
CA PRO A 249 13.78 -5.34 20.32
C PRO A 249 15.07 -4.78 20.93
N ILE A 250 15.06 -4.41 22.21
CA ILE A 250 16.24 -3.90 22.92
C ILE A 250 17.25 -5.04 23.12
N GLN A 251 16.76 -6.21 23.52
CA GLN A 251 17.62 -7.39 23.71
C GLN A 251 18.23 -7.86 22.38
N ALA A 252 17.44 -7.92 21.31
CA ALA A 252 17.92 -8.29 19.97
C ALA A 252 18.97 -7.30 19.46
N ALA A 253 18.75 -6.00 19.63
CA ALA A 253 19.71 -4.96 19.26
C ALA A 253 21.01 -5.06 20.08
N THR A 254 20.90 -5.35 21.38
CA THR A 254 22.06 -5.54 22.29
C THR A 254 22.94 -6.70 21.83
N TYR A 255 22.37 -7.89 21.58
CA TYR A 255 23.15 -9.03 21.12
C TYR A 255 23.81 -8.78 19.77
N VAL A 256 23.06 -8.28 18.78
CA VAL A 256 23.63 -8.06 17.45
C VAL A 256 24.69 -6.97 17.46
N ARG A 257 24.55 -5.94 18.30
CA ARG A 257 25.59 -4.93 18.49
C ARG A 257 26.88 -5.56 19.00
N ASP A 258 26.80 -6.40 20.01
CA ASP A 258 27.99 -7.01 20.62
C ASP A 258 28.64 -8.04 19.68
N VAL A 259 27.83 -8.78 18.91
CA VAL A 259 28.32 -9.61 17.79
C VAL A 259 28.98 -8.74 16.72
N ALA A 260 28.41 -7.59 16.36
CA ALA A 260 28.98 -6.69 15.37
C ALA A 260 30.35 -6.13 15.82
N ARG A 261 30.54 -5.86 17.11
CA ARG A 261 31.84 -5.46 17.70
C ARG A 261 32.86 -6.60 17.61
N ALA A 262 32.47 -7.81 17.97
CA ALA A 262 33.32 -9.00 17.85
C ALA A 262 33.74 -9.25 16.38
N ILE A 263 32.79 -9.18 15.44
CA ILE A 263 33.05 -9.33 14.01
C ILE A 263 33.95 -8.20 13.48
N HIS A 264 33.76 -6.97 13.96
CA HIS A 264 34.65 -5.87 13.58
C HIS A 264 36.10 -6.11 14.01
N HIS A 265 36.31 -6.61 15.23
CA HIS A 265 37.65 -7.00 15.71
C HIS A 265 38.29 -8.05 14.78
N ALA A 266 37.52 -9.03 14.32
CA ALA A 266 38.00 -9.99 13.33
C ALA A 266 38.39 -9.32 11.99
N HIS A 267 37.56 -8.39 11.52
CA HIS A 267 37.82 -7.63 10.28
C HIS A 267 39.13 -6.82 10.36
N GLU A 268 39.43 -6.21 11.52
CA GLU A 268 40.70 -5.49 11.73
C GLU A 268 41.93 -6.39 11.65
N LYS A 269 41.77 -7.69 11.93
CA LYS A 269 42.81 -8.72 11.78
C LYS A 269 42.81 -9.39 10.41
N GLY A 270 42.00 -8.89 9.47
CA GLY A 270 41.90 -9.42 8.10
C GLY A 270 41.13 -10.74 8.02
N VAL A 271 40.34 -11.07 9.05
CA VAL A 271 39.54 -12.31 9.11
C VAL A 271 38.07 -11.97 8.86
N LEU A 272 37.46 -12.59 7.86
CA LEU A 272 36.01 -12.52 7.59
C LEU A 272 35.32 -13.77 8.16
N HIS A 273 34.10 -13.63 8.66
CA HIS A 273 33.36 -14.75 9.23
C HIS A 273 32.71 -15.63 8.15
N ARG A 274 32.01 -15.02 7.17
CA ARG A 274 31.40 -15.66 5.98
C ARG A 274 30.28 -16.67 6.21
N ASP A 275 30.11 -17.21 7.42
CA ASP A 275 29.01 -18.13 7.78
C ASP A 275 28.22 -17.67 9.01
N LEU A 276 28.00 -16.37 9.16
CA LEU A 276 27.34 -15.86 10.37
C LEU A 276 25.86 -16.20 10.37
N LYS A 277 25.41 -16.86 11.44
CA LYS A 277 24.03 -17.30 11.68
C LYS A 277 23.76 -17.36 13.19
N PRO A 278 22.50 -17.36 13.64
CA PRO A 278 22.19 -17.33 15.07
C PRO A 278 22.79 -18.51 15.85
N ALA A 279 22.91 -19.69 15.23
CA ALA A 279 23.49 -20.85 15.89
C ALA A 279 25.02 -20.79 16.10
N ASN A 280 25.70 -19.81 15.50
CA ASN A 280 27.13 -19.55 15.74
C ASN A 280 27.34 -18.39 16.73
N VAL A 281 26.26 -17.86 17.31
CA VAL A 281 26.27 -16.86 18.37
C VAL A 281 25.85 -17.55 19.65
N LEU A 282 26.82 -17.90 20.48
CA LEU A 282 26.61 -18.48 21.81
C LEU A 282 26.31 -17.36 22.80
N ILE A 283 25.55 -17.67 23.83
CA ILE A 283 25.15 -16.78 24.92
C ILE A 283 25.46 -17.53 26.21
N ASP A 284 26.36 -17.00 27.02
CA ASP A 284 26.75 -17.65 28.28
C ASP A 284 25.73 -17.43 29.41
N ASN A 285 26.00 -18.00 30.57
CA ASN A 285 25.15 -17.86 31.76
C ASN A 285 25.10 -16.41 32.31
N ASP A 286 26.05 -15.55 31.94
CA ASP A 286 26.10 -14.13 32.29
C ASP A 286 25.46 -13.24 31.19
N ASP A 287 24.72 -13.87 30.26
CA ASP A 287 24.03 -13.28 29.11
C ASP A 287 24.97 -12.52 28.14
N GLN A 288 26.25 -12.91 28.10
CA GLN A 288 27.24 -12.36 27.16
C GLN A 288 27.32 -13.19 25.88
N ILE A 289 27.49 -12.52 24.75
CA ILE A 289 27.62 -13.18 23.46
C ILE A 289 29.04 -13.69 23.22
N HIS A 290 29.15 -14.81 22.51
CA HIS A 290 30.41 -15.39 22.05
C HIS A 290 30.24 -15.93 20.63
N VAL A 291 31.04 -15.42 19.68
CA VAL A 291 31.01 -15.85 18.28
C VAL A 291 31.97 -17.02 18.07
N THR A 292 31.50 -18.04 17.34
CA THR A 292 32.28 -19.24 17.01
C THR A 292 32.18 -19.62 15.52
N ASP A 293 32.95 -20.62 15.08
CA ASP A 293 32.88 -21.23 13.74
C ASP A 293 33.06 -20.22 12.57
N PHE A 294 34.26 -19.64 12.46
CA PHE A 294 34.63 -18.76 11.35
C PHE A 294 34.73 -19.56 10.04
N GLY A 295 33.77 -19.35 9.13
CA GLY A 295 33.55 -20.12 7.90
C GLY A 295 34.58 -19.94 6.78
N LEU A 296 35.86 -19.74 7.10
CA LEU A 296 36.97 -19.59 6.14
C LEU A 296 37.14 -20.80 5.20
N ALA A 297 36.64 -21.96 5.59
CA ALA A 297 36.72 -23.22 4.85
C ALA A 297 35.67 -23.40 3.74
N LYS A 298 34.61 -22.57 3.67
CA LYS A 298 33.48 -22.77 2.73
C LYS A 298 33.71 -22.28 1.30
N HIS A 299 34.75 -21.47 1.06
CA HIS A 299 35.04 -20.91 -0.26
C HIS A 299 35.49 -21.94 -1.30
N LEU A 300 36.11 -23.03 -0.87
CA LEU A 300 36.69 -24.02 -1.78
C LEU A 300 35.66 -25.07 -2.26
N ASP A 301 34.51 -25.22 -1.57
CA ASP A 301 33.45 -26.14 -1.97
C ASP A 301 32.48 -25.53 -3.01
N CYS A 302 32.55 -24.21 -3.27
CA CYS A 302 31.76 -23.61 -4.36
C CYS A 302 32.28 -24.02 -5.74
N ASP A 303 33.57 -24.35 -5.86
CA ASP A 303 34.21 -24.71 -7.14
C ASP A 303 34.17 -26.21 -7.45
N SER A 304 33.89 -27.05 -6.46
CA SER A 304 33.79 -28.50 -6.65
C SER A 304 32.58 -29.04 -5.91
N SER A 305 31.60 -29.57 -6.66
CA SER A 305 30.43 -30.32 -6.18
C SER A 305 29.25 -29.54 -5.62
N VAL A 306 28.51 -28.88 -6.53
CA VAL A 306 27.04 -28.91 -6.46
C VAL A 306 26.58 -30.32 -6.88
N THR A 307 26.99 -31.36 -6.16
CA THR A 307 26.61 -32.74 -6.47
C THR A 307 25.28 -33.06 -5.80
N ALA A 308 24.25 -33.23 -6.64
CA ALA A 308 23.17 -34.24 -6.68
C ALA A 308 22.69 -35.00 -5.41
N SER A 309 23.09 -34.66 -4.19
CA SER A 309 22.79 -35.44 -2.98
C SER A 309 22.32 -34.61 -1.78
N GLY A 310 22.01 -33.32 -1.95
CA GLY A 310 21.21 -32.53 -0.99
C GLY A 310 21.79 -32.25 0.41
N ASP A 311 22.80 -33.01 0.87
CA ASP A 311 23.09 -33.15 2.30
C ASP A 311 24.28 -32.34 2.84
N ALA A 312 24.90 -31.46 2.04
CA ALA A 312 26.11 -30.74 2.48
C ALA A 312 26.16 -29.24 2.18
N VAL A 313 25.07 -28.62 1.71
CA VAL A 313 25.01 -27.16 1.58
C VAL A 313 24.32 -26.61 2.82
N GLY A 314 25.09 -25.97 3.70
CA GLY A 314 24.55 -25.34 4.91
C GLY A 314 23.35 -24.43 4.60
N THR A 315 22.46 -24.32 5.58
CA THR A 315 21.22 -23.53 5.57
C THR A 315 21.44 -22.11 4.98
N PRO A 316 21.08 -21.83 3.71
CA PRO A 316 21.48 -20.61 2.97
C PRO A 316 20.78 -19.31 3.42
N HIS A 317 20.00 -19.39 4.50
CA HIS A 317 19.04 -18.38 4.93
C HIS A 317 19.66 -17.07 5.44
N TYR A 318 20.95 -17.09 5.83
CA TYR A 318 21.69 -15.93 6.35
C TYR A 318 22.81 -15.48 5.40
N MET A 319 22.92 -16.12 4.24
CA MET A 319 23.98 -15.87 3.25
C MET A 319 23.76 -14.53 2.53
N ALA A 320 24.84 -13.81 2.24
CA ALA A 320 24.75 -12.59 1.45
C ALA A 320 24.51 -12.89 -0.05
N PRO A 321 23.88 -11.97 -0.81
CA PRO A 321 23.62 -12.14 -2.25
C PRO A 321 24.87 -12.47 -3.07
N GLU A 322 26.01 -11.85 -2.78
CA GLU A 322 27.28 -12.11 -3.45
C GLU A 322 27.81 -13.54 -3.23
N GLN A 323 27.50 -14.14 -2.08
CA GLN A 323 27.84 -15.54 -1.79
C GLN A 323 26.85 -16.48 -2.47
N ALA A 324 25.56 -16.13 -2.50
CA ALA A 324 24.51 -16.96 -3.11
C ALA A 324 24.66 -17.13 -4.64
N ILE A 325 25.28 -16.17 -5.32
CA ILE A 325 25.54 -16.19 -6.76
C ILE A 325 26.86 -16.94 -7.10
N GLY A 326 27.55 -17.50 -6.10
CA GLY A 326 28.83 -18.18 -6.29
C GLY A 326 30.00 -17.23 -6.53
N GLN A 327 29.84 -15.92 -6.27
CA GLN A 327 30.93 -14.94 -6.30
C GLN A 327 31.56 -14.80 -4.92
N SER A 328 31.77 -15.93 -4.25
CA SER A 328 32.27 -15.99 -2.89
C SER A 328 33.58 -15.20 -2.78
N ASP A 329 34.49 -15.26 -3.77
CA ASP A 329 35.77 -14.53 -3.82
C ASP A 329 35.66 -13.00 -3.67
N ARG A 330 34.45 -12.44 -3.88
CA ARG A 330 34.14 -11.02 -3.69
C ARG A 330 33.59 -10.70 -2.30
N ALA A 331 33.58 -11.65 -1.37
CA ALA A 331 33.16 -11.44 0.00
C ALA A 331 34.05 -10.39 0.69
N THR A 332 33.42 -9.40 1.31
CA THR A 332 34.09 -8.31 2.03
C THR A 332 33.52 -8.19 3.45
N CYS A 333 33.98 -7.21 4.23
CA CYS A 333 33.38 -6.89 5.53
C CYS A 333 31.86 -6.65 5.44
N GLN A 334 31.38 -6.15 4.29
CA GLN A 334 29.96 -5.87 4.05
C GLN A 334 29.13 -7.14 3.83
N THR A 335 29.76 -8.27 3.55
CA THR A 335 29.14 -9.60 3.49
C THR A 335 28.69 -10.01 4.89
N ASP A 336 29.57 -9.90 5.88
CA ASP A 336 29.23 -10.17 7.29
C ASP A 336 28.19 -9.18 7.83
N VAL A 337 28.21 -7.91 7.38
CA VAL A 337 27.17 -6.90 7.71
C VAL A 337 25.78 -7.34 7.23
N TYR A 338 25.69 -7.96 6.05
CA TYR A 338 24.41 -8.50 5.57
C TYR A 338 23.93 -9.64 6.48
N SER A 339 24.83 -10.58 6.81
CA SER A 339 24.49 -11.70 7.69
C SER A 339 24.11 -11.24 9.10
N LEU A 340 24.78 -10.22 9.65
CA LEU A 340 24.37 -9.55 10.90
C LEU A 340 22.96 -8.97 10.81
N GLY A 341 22.61 -8.33 9.69
CA GLY A 341 21.25 -7.85 9.42
C GLY A 341 20.22 -8.97 9.33
N ALA A 342 20.59 -10.11 8.73
CA ALA A 342 19.73 -11.29 8.65
C ALA A 342 19.53 -11.96 10.03
N VAL A 343 20.58 -11.98 10.87
CA VAL A 343 20.51 -12.43 12.27
C VAL A 343 19.59 -11.50 13.08
N LEU A 344 19.73 -10.18 12.94
CA LEU A 344 18.85 -9.20 13.61
C LEU A 344 17.40 -9.34 13.15
N PHE A 345 17.18 -9.51 11.85
CA PHE A 345 15.86 -9.79 11.31
C PHE A 345 15.26 -11.05 11.95
N ALA A 346 16.02 -12.14 12.00
CA ALA A 346 15.54 -13.39 12.59
C ALA A 346 15.28 -13.28 14.10
N ALA A 347 16.12 -12.53 14.83
CA ALA A 347 15.92 -12.24 16.24
C ALA A 347 14.59 -11.53 16.52
N LEU A 348 14.21 -10.60 15.63
CA LEU A 348 13.00 -9.79 15.76
C LEU A 348 11.75 -10.51 15.23
N ALA A 349 11.86 -11.17 14.08
CA ALA A 349 10.74 -11.79 13.36
C ALA A 349 10.49 -13.26 13.73
N GLY A 350 11.41 -13.92 14.44
CA GLY A 350 11.36 -15.35 14.73
C GLY A 350 11.71 -16.25 13.54
N ARG A 351 12.01 -15.68 12.36
CA ARG A 351 12.33 -16.41 11.13
C ARG A 351 13.33 -15.65 10.25
N PRO A 352 14.10 -16.33 9.39
CA PRO A 352 14.97 -15.66 8.43
C PRO A 352 14.22 -14.75 7.45
N PRO A 353 14.90 -13.76 6.84
CA PRO A 353 14.28 -12.79 5.94
C PRO A 353 13.69 -13.42 4.68
N LEU A 354 14.41 -14.38 4.08
CA LEU A 354 14.03 -15.03 2.84
C LEU A 354 14.15 -16.56 3.01
N VAL A 355 13.06 -17.26 2.70
CA VAL A 355 12.93 -18.71 2.80
C VAL A 355 12.26 -19.20 1.50
N GLY A 356 12.82 -20.24 0.88
CA GLY A 356 12.24 -20.97 -0.25
C GLY A 356 11.90 -22.41 0.14
N GLU A 357 11.16 -23.12 -0.71
CA GLU A 357 10.82 -24.53 -0.47
C GLU A 357 12.03 -25.45 -0.69
N THR A 358 12.97 -25.01 -1.53
CA THR A 358 14.24 -25.69 -1.76
C THR A 358 15.43 -24.76 -1.49
N VAL A 359 16.62 -25.35 -1.30
CA VAL A 359 17.89 -24.61 -1.17
C VAL A 359 18.12 -23.71 -2.37
N MET A 360 17.92 -24.23 -3.60
CA MET A 360 18.09 -23.45 -4.83
C MET A 360 17.11 -22.29 -4.95
N GLN A 361 15.84 -22.50 -4.56
CA GLN A 361 14.87 -21.41 -4.50
C GLN A 361 15.30 -20.35 -3.48
N THR A 362 15.75 -20.76 -2.28
CA THR A 362 16.22 -19.82 -1.25
C THR A 362 17.41 -18.98 -1.74
N LEU A 363 18.38 -19.59 -2.41
CA LEU A 363 19.51 -18.88 -3.02
C LEU A 363 19.05 -17.89 -4.08
N THR A 364 18.08 -18.28 -4.92
CA THR A 364 17.51 -17.41 -5.96
C THR A 364 16.82 -16.19 -5.35
N LYS A 365 16.03 -16.40 -4.28
CA LYS A 365 15.39 -15.31 -3.52
C LYS A 365 16.42 -14.39 -2.89
N VAL A 366 17.44 -14.96 -2.22
CA VAL A 366 18.53 -14.18 -1.62
C VAL A 366 19.27 -13.34 -2.67
N ALA A 367 19.48 -13.87 -3.88
CA ALA A 367 20.13 -13.15 -4.96
C ALA A 367 19.27 -12.00 -5.55
N HIS A 368 17.97 -12.22 -5.74
CA HIS A 368 17.15 -11.32 -6.57
C HIS A 368 16.00 -10.62 -5.84
N GLU A 369 15.38 -11.24 -4.84
CA GLU A 369 14.17 -10.71 -4.19
C GLU A 369 14.51 -9.76 -3.03
N PRO A 370 13.87 -8.59 -2.92
CA PRO A 370 14.07 -7.71 -1.76
C PRO A 370 13.57 -8.38 -0.48
N ALA A 371 14.24 -8.11 0.65
CA ALA A 371 13.77 -8.59 1.95
C ALA A 371 12.40 -7.95 2.30
N PRO A 372 11.49 -8.69 2.94
CA PRO A 372 10.22 -8.15 3.39
C PRO A 372 10.44 -7.07 4.46
N GLY A 373 9.50 -6.11 4.55
CA GLY A 373 9.52 -5.10 5.60
C GLY A 373 9.31 -5.74 6.97
N LEU A 374 10.11 -5.37 7.97
CA LEU A 374 10.05 -6.03 9.27
C LEU A 374 8.71 -5.73 9.98
N ARG A 375 8.18 -4.52 9.82
CA ARG A 375 6.88 -4.13 10.39
C ARG A 375 5.67 -4.76 9.70
N SER A 376 5.85 -5.38 8.52
CA SER A 376 4.78 -6.19 7.91
C SER A 376 4.65 -7.58 8.56
N ILE A 377 5.64 -8.00 9.33
CA ILE A 377 5.66 -9.28 10.05
C ILE A 377 5.45 -9.04 11.55
N ARG A 378 6.12 -8.03 12.10
CA ARG A 378 6.09 -7.67 13.51
C ARG A 378 5.88 -6.16 13.68
N SER A 379 4.62 -5.76 13.84
CA SER A 379 4.18 -4.35 13.77
C SER A 379 4.67 -3.47 14.94
N ASP A 380 4.99 -4.07 16.09
CA ASP A 380 5.56 -3.45 17.30
C ASP A 380 7.06 -3.12 17.16
N THR A 381 7.70 -3.50 16.05
CA THR A 381 9.11 -3.18 15.83
C THR A 381 9.32 -1.66 15.67
N PRO A 382 10.28 -1.05 16.41
CA PRO A 382 10.64 0.35 16.25
C PRO A 382 11.10 0.69 14.82
N VAL A 383 10.73 1.89 14.35
CA VAL A 383 11.03 2.36 12.98
C VAL A 383 12.52 2.43 12.70
N ASP A 384 13.30 2.86 13.69
CA ASP A 384 14.75 2.98 13.58
C ASP A 384 15.41 1.61 13.39
N LEU A 385 14.94 0.61 14.13
CA LEU A 385 15.45 -0.77 14.02
C LEU A 385 15.08 -1.40 12.67
N GLU A 386 13.86 -1.17 12.17
CA GLU A 386 13.49 -1.56 10.79
C GLU A 386 14.39 -0.90 9.75
N THR A 387 14.73 0.37 9.94
CA THR A 387 15.59 1.13 9.03
C THR A 387 17.02 0.57 9.02
N ILE A 388 17.57 0.22 10.19
CA ILE A 388 18.88 -0.41 10.32
C ILE A 388 18.89 -1.78 9.61
N VAL A 389 17.90 -2.63 9.86
CA VAL A 389 17.77 -3.95 9.23
C VAL A 389 17.67 -3.83 7.71
N ALA A 390 16.83 -2.92 7.21
CA ALA A 390 16.66 -2.69 5.78
C ALA A 390 17.97 -2.25 5.10
N LYS A 391 18.79 -1.43 5.77
CA LYS A 391 20.10 -0.99 5.26
C LYS A 391 21.12 -2.13 5.23
N CYS A 392 21.13 -3.03 6.22
CA CYS A 392 21.99 -4.23 6.18
C CYS A 392 21.59 -5.19 5.05
N LEU A 393 20.28 -5.37 4.81
CA LEU A 393 19.75 -6.32 3.83
C LEU A 393 19.73 -5.80 2.38
N GLU A 394 20.44 -4.71 2.10
CA GLU A 394 20.62 -4.21 0.73
C GLU A 394 21.37 -5.20 -0.15
N LYS A 395 20.92 -5.37 -1.39
CA LYS A 395 21.54 -6.35 -2.30
C LYS A 395 22.94 -5.95 -2.74
N LYS A 396 23.19 -4.66 -2.94
CA LYS A 396 24.51 -4.13 -3.32
C LYS A 396 25.33 -3.86 -2.07
N PRO A 397 26.54 -4.44 -1.91
CA PRO A 397 27.38 -4.23 -0.73
C PRO A 397 27.61 -2.75 -0.41
N ASN A 398 27.89 -1.92 -1.43
CA ASN A 398 28.14 -0.49 -1.26
C ASN A 398 26.95 0.34 -0.75
N LYS A 399 25.74 -0.22 -0.68
CA LYS A 399 24.56 0.41 -0.07
C LYS A 399 24.35 0.02 1.40
N ARG A 400 25.11 -0.97 1.90
CA ARG A 400 25.12 -1.41 3.30
C ARG A 400 26.03 -0.50 4.13
N TYR A 401 26.08 -0.75 5.44
CA TYR A 401 27.11 -0.16 6.29
C TYR A 401 28.51 -0.54 5.81
N LEU A 402 29.46 0.40 5.94
CA LEU A 402 30.83 0.20 5.46
C LEU A 402 31.57 -0.86 6.28
N SER A 403 31.29 -0.94 7.58
CA SER A 403 31.92 -1.86 8.53
C SER A 403 30.92 -2.36 9.57
N ALA A 404 31.27 -3.45 10.26
CA ALA A 404 30.50 -3.95 11.40
C ALA A 404 30.52 -2.98 12.59
N ALA A 405 31.61 -2.22 12.81
CA ALA A 405 31.63 -1.13 13.79
C ALA A 405 30.55 -0.08 13.51
N LYS A 406 30.39 0.35 12.25
CA LYS A 406 29.37 1.35 11.93
C LYS A 406 27.95 0.83 12.19
N LEU A 407 27.71 -0.46 12.00
CA LEU A 407 26.44 -1.09 12.40
C LEU A 407 26.28 -1.09 13.92
N ALA A 408 27.33 -1.41 14.69
CA ALA A 408 27.29 -1.34 16.14
C ALA A 408 26.99 0.08 16.65
N ASP A 409 27.61 1.11 16.07
CA ASP A 409 27.38 2.52 16.43
C ASP A 409 25.90 2.94 16.22
N GLU A 410 25.28 2.45 15.16
CA GLU A 410 23.86 2.74 14.85
C GLU A 410 22.91 1.98 15.79
N LEU A 411 23.29 0.77 16.21
CA LEU A 411 22.56 0.03 17.24
C LEU A 411 22.73 0.68 18.62
N ASP A 412 23.92 1.21 18.96
CA ASP A 412 24.12 2.02 20.17
C ASP A 412 23.27 3.29 20.14
N ALA A 413 23.22 3.98 18.99
CA ALA A 413 22.36 5.15 18.84
C ALA A 413 20.89 4.80 19.12
N PHE A 414 20.40 3.68 18.58
CA PHE A 414 19.06 3.18 18.87
C PHE A 414 18.86 2.82 20.36
N LEU A 415 19.79 2.09 20.97
CA LEU A 415 19.70 1.68 22.38
C LEU A 415 19.76 2.86 23.37
N GLU A 416 20.43 3.94 22.98
CA GLU A 416 20.57 5.18 23.76
C GLU A 416 19.50 6.23 23.44
N ASP A 417 18.51 5.89 22.59
CA ASP A 417 17.45 6.80 22.11
C ASP A 417 18.00 8.07 21.43
N ARG A 418 19.15 7.92 20.75
CA ARG A 418 19.76 8.95 19.91
C ARG A 418 19.33 8.77 18.45
N PRO A 419 19.22 9.86 17.67
CA PRO A 419 18.86 9.76 16.27
C PRO A 419 19.88 8.94 15.49
N ILE A 420 19.41 7.92 14.76
CA ILE A 420 20.22 7.11 13.86
C ILE A 420 20.68 7.94 12.64
N GLU A 421 21.89 7.69 12.13
CA GLU A 421 22.39 8.36 10.92
C GLU A 421 21.75 7.79 9.66
N ALA A 422 21.32 6.52 9.71
CA ALA A 422 20.56 5.89 8.65
C ALA A 422 19.17 6.55 8.51
N ARG A 423 19.05 7.50 7.57
CA ARG A 423 17.76 8.13 7.28
C ARG A 423 16.78 7.11 6.65
N PRO A 424 15.50 7.07 7.07
CA PRO A 424 14.50 6.26 6.40
C PRO A 424 14.41 6.68 4.93
N ARG A 425 14.36 5.70 4.02
CA ARG A 425 14.25 5.97 2.58
C ARG A 425 13.03 6.85 2.33
N SER A 426 13.25 8.08 1.87
CA SER A 426 12.16 8.93 1.42
C SER A 426 11.42 8.18 0.31
N VAL A 427 10.08 8.19 0.37
CA VAL A 427 9.22 7.59 -0.65
C VAL A 427 9.64 8.07 -2.06
N ALA A 428 10.14 9.30 -2.16
CA ALA A 428 10.70 9.90 -3.38
C ALA A 428 11.92 9.17 -3.98
N MET A 429 12.80 8.56 -3.17
CA MET A 429 13.98 7.84 -3.66
C MET A 429 13.63 6.45 -4.21
N LYS A 430 12.56 5.82 -3.69
CA LYS A 430 12.00 4.59 -4.27
C LYS A 430 11.43 4.86 -5.66
N THR A 431 10.73 5.98 -5.83
CA THR A 431 10.26 6.45 -7.13
C THR A 431 11.44 6.80 -8.06
N TRP A 432 12.50 7.42 -7.54
CA TRP A 432 13.69 7.78 -8.33
C TRP A 432 14.49 6.57 -8.83
N HIS A 433 14.74 5.55 -8.00
CA HIS A 433 15.44 4.34 -8.45
C HIS A 433 14.63 3.49 -9.44
N TRP A 434 13.30 3.55 -9.37
CA TRP A 434 12.42 2.99 -10.40
C TRP A 434 12.56 3.76 -11.73
N ILE A 435 12.67 5.09 -11.68
CA ILE A 435 12.92 5.96 -12.83
C ILE A 435 14.34 5.76 -13.42
N GLU A 436 15.36 5.53 -12.59
CA GLU A 436 16.74 5.24 -13.03
C GLU A 436 16.90 3.90 -13.76
N GLY A 437 15.93 2.99 -13.63
CA GLY A 437 15.86 1.74 -14.41
C GLY A 437 15.46 1.94 -15.87
N VAL A 438 15.05 3.15 -16.26
CA VAL A 438 14.65 3.50 -17.63
C VAL A 438 15.89 3.84 -18.48
N PRO A 439 16.17 3.14 -19.59
CA PRO A 439 17.42 3.29 -20.37
C PRO A 439 17.68 4.70 -20.91
N LEU A 440 16.64 5.50 -21.15
CA LEU A 440 16.75 6.89 -21.62
C LEU A 440 17.38 7.80 -20.56
N VAL A 441 17.10 7.55 -19.28
CA VAL A 441 17.69 8.26 -18.13
C VAL A 441 19.09 7.70 -17.83
N GLY A 442 19.30 6.40 -18.02
CA GLY A 442 20.64 5.77 -17.96
C GLY A 442 21.62 6.33 -18.99
N ALA A 443 21.13 6.68 -20.19
CA ALA A 443 21.93 7.31 -21.25
C ALA A 443 22.31 8.76 -20.91
N LEU A 444 21.42 9.52 -20.27
CA LEU A 444 21.68 10.89 -19.81
C LEU A 444 22.57 10.95 -18.55
N THR A 445 22.58 9.89 -17.74
CA THR A 445 23.37 9.79 -16.49
C THR A 445 24.68 9.01 -16.63
N GLY A 446 25.06 8.64 -17.86
CA GLY A 446 26.39 8.13 -18.18
C GLY A 446 26.64 6.64 -17.89
N ARG A 447 25.60 5.82 -17.68
CA ARG A 447 25.77 4.36 -17.58
C ARG A 447 25.41 3.67 -18.90
N ARG A 448 26.42 3.05 -19.54
CA ARG A 448 26.23 2.12 -20.65
C ARG A 448 25.57 0.84 -20.13
N VAL A 449 24.27 0.67 -20.36
CA VAL A 449 23.59 -0.61 -20.16
C VAL A 449 23.80 -1.48 -21.41
N LEU A 450 24.37 -2.67 -21.22
CA LEU A 450 24.63 -3.65 -22.27
C LEU A 450 23.32 -4.21 -22.85
N HIS A 451 23.28 -4.27 -24.18
CA HIS A 451 22.40 -5.02 -25.10
C HIS A 451 20.98 -5.38 -24.62
N SER A 452 20.02 -4.47 -24.83
CA SER A 452 18.60 -4.84 -24.95
C SER A 452 18.29 -5.27 -26.39
N SER A 453 17.65 -6.42 -26.59
CA SER A 453 17.19 -6.87 -27.92
C SER A 453 16.27 -5.84 -28.58
N GLN A 454 16.21 -5.82 -29.92
CA GLN A 454 15.45 -4.81 -30.68
C GLN A 454 13.95 -4.83 -30.34
N SER A 455 13.41 -6.01 -30.02
CA SER A 455 12.03 -6.19 -29.55
C SER A 455 11.80 -5.53 -28.18
N HIS A 456 12.78 -5.65 -27.27
CA HIS A 456 12.70 -5.02 -25.95
C HIS A 456 12.74 -3.48 -26.04
N ARG A 457 13.50 -2.93 -27.00
CA ARG A 457 13.50 -1.49 -27.30
C ARG A 457 12.17 -0.99 -27.87
N ARG A 458 11.54 -1.76 -28.76
CA ARG A 458 10.21 -1.41 -29.33
C ARG A 458 9.13 -1.47 -28.26
N PHE A 459 9.18 -2.47 -27.39
CA PHE A 459 8.25 -2.59 -26.26
C PHE A 459 8.40 -1.43 -25.28
N GLN A 460 9.64 -1.08 -24.90
CA GLN A 460 9.91 0.07 -24.03
C GLN A 460 9.49 1.41 -24.66
N ALA A 461 9.73 1.60 -25.97
CA ALA A 461 9.28 2.79 -26.68
C ALA A 461 7.75 2.89 -26.75
N ALA A 462 7.05 1.77 -26.98
CA ALA A 462 5.59 1.71 -26.95
C ALA A 462 5.04 2.03 -25.55
N MET A 463 5.68 1.49 -24.50
CA MET A 463 5.26 1.75 -23.12
C MET A 463 5.47 3.22 -22.70
N LEU A 464 6.59 3.83 -23.10
CA LEU A 464 6.84 5.26 -22.87
C LEU A 464 5.87 6.14 -23.66
N LEU A 465 5.54 5.77 -24.90
CA LEU A 465 4.54 6.47 -25.70
C LEU A 465 3.16 6.40 -25.03
N ILE A 466 2.76 5.22 -24.54
CA ILE A 466 1.50 5.04 -23.80
C ILE A 466 1.52 5.91 -22.54
N MET A 467 2.60 5.87 -21.75
CA MET A 467 2.71 6.64 -20.51
C MET A 467 2.65 8.16 -20.76
N LEU A 468 3.21 8.64 -21.89
CA LEU A 468 3.12 10.05 -22.30
C LEU A 468 1.72 10.42 -22.81
N LEU A 469 1.04 9.50 -23.49
CA LEU A 469 -0.29 9.73 -24.05
C LEU A 469 -1.40 9.66 -23.00
N VAL A 470 -1.29 8.79 -21.98
CA VAL A 470 -2.30 8.63 -20.92
C VAL A 470 -2.72 9.96 -20.28
N PRO A 471 -1.83 10.84 -19.79
CA PRO A 471 -2.25 12.12 -19.21
C PRO A 471 -2.97 13.01 -20.23
N ILE A 472 -2.52 13.03 -21.49
CA ILE A 472 -3.18 13.78 -22.56
C ILE A 472 -4.59 13.24 -22.82
N PHE A 473 -4.76 11.92 -22.90
CA PHE A 473 -6.07 11.28 -23.06
C PHE A 473 -6.96 11.49 -21.84
N THR A 474 -6.43 11.47 -20.62
CA THR A 474 -7.22 11.73 -19.42
C THR A 474 -7.70 13.17 -19.36
N ILE A 475 -6.85 14.15 -19.68
CA ILE A 475 -7.25 15.56 -19.77
C ILE A 475 -8.27 15.73 -20.89
N ALA A 476 -8.01 15.18 -22.09
CA ALA A 476 -8.94 15.24 -23.21
C ALA A 476 -10.29 14.59 -22.88
N ALA A 477 -10.30 13.44 -22.18
CA ALA A 477 -11.50 12.78 -21.71
C ALA A 477 -12.23 13.62 -20.67
N MET A 478 -11.53 14.16 -19.67
CA MET A 478 -12.13 15.06 -18.67
C MET A 478 -12.71 16.31 -19.30
N THR A 479 -12.02 16.95 -20.26
CA THR A 479 -12.55 18.11 -20.98
C THR A 479 -13.75 17.73 -21.84
N THR A 480 -13.73 16.56 -22.49
CA THR A 480 -14.83 16.09 -23.33
C THR A 480 -16.06 15.76 -22.49
N ILE A 481 -15.88 15.06 -21.35
CA ILE A 481 -16.95 14.73 -20.40
C ILE A 481 -17.55 16.01 -19.82
N ARG A 482 -16.71 16.96 -19.41
CA ARG A 482 -17.16 18.26 -18.90
C ARG A 482 -17.94 19.04 -19.97
N SER A 483 -17.39 19.14 -21.18
CA SER A 483 -18.08 19.76 -22.32
C SER A 483 -19.34 19.01 -22.74
N TYR A 484 -19.47 17.72 -22.43
CA TYR A 484 -20.71 16.98 -22.66
C TYR A 484 -21.77 17.33 -21.59
N HIS A 485 -21.36 17.44 -20.33
CA HIS A 485 -22.24 17.81 -19.22
C HIS A 485 -22.73 19.27 -19.29
N ASP A 486 -21.90 20.18 -19.81
CA ASP A 486 -22.26 21.59 -19.98
C ASP A 486 -23.18 21.85 -21.18
N ARG A 487 -23.43 20.86 -22.05
CA ARG A 487 -24.28 21.02 -23.24
C ARG A 487 -25.75 21.22 -22.85
N MET A 488 -26.38 22.15 -23.55
CA MET A 488 -27.82 22.38 -23.47
C MET A 488 -28.60 21.09 -23.82
N PRO A 489 -29.59 20.69 -22.99
CA PRO A 489 -30.38 19.49 -23.26
C PRO A 489 -31.27 19.72 -24.48
N ALA A 490 -31.61 18.63 -25.19
CA ALA A 490 -32.42 18.70 -26.42
C ALA A 490 -33.90 19.05 -26.16
N LEU A 491 -34.36 18.83 -24.93
CA LEU A 491 -35.68 19.21 -24.42
C LEU A 491 -35.46 19.97 -23.11
N VAL A 492 -36.02 21.17 -22.99
CA VAL A 492 -36.01 21.97 -21.77
C VAL A 492 -37.42 22.08 -21.22
N ARG A 493 -37.61 21.66 -19.98
CA ARG A 493 -38.89 21.63 -19.28
C ARG A 493 -38.91 22.76 -18.25
N LEU A 494 -39.85 23.68 -18.39
CA LEU A 494 -40.07 24.76 -17.45
C LEU A 494 -41.32 24.47 -16.62
N ALA A 495 -41.28 24.72 -15.32
CA ALA A 495 -42.50 24.83 -14.55
C ALA A 495 -43.21 26.16 -14.83
N GLY A 496 -44.52 26.12 -14.87
CA GLY A 496 -45.39 27.29 -14.72
C GLY A 496 -45.74 27.54 -13.25
N GLY A 497 -46.95 28.03 -13.06
CA GLY A 497 -47.66 28.00 -11.78
C GLY A 497 -49.10 27.55 -12.05
N LEU A 498 -50.03 28.12 -11.29
CA LEU A 498 -51.46 27.98 -11.55
C LEU A 498 -51.81 28.38 -13.00
N GLU A 499 -52.88 27.78 -13.53
CA GLU A 499 -53.35 28.05 -14.88
C GLU A 499 -53.72 29.54 -15.04
N GLY A 500 -53.21 30.18 -16.09
CA GLY A 500 -53.36 31.64 -16.29
C GLY A 500 -52.59 32.53 -15.30
N GLY A 501 -51.76 31.95 -14.44
CA GLY A 501 -50.92 32.69 -13.49
C GLY A 501 -49.68 33.33 -14.12
N ILE A 502 -49.10 34.32 -13.42
CA ILE A 502 -47.92 35.08 -13.87
C ILE A 502 -46.72 34.17 -14.17
N TYR A 503 -46.50 33.14 -13.36
CA TYR A 503 -45.42 32.16 -13.58
C TYR A 503 -45.62 31.39 -14.88
N THR A 504 -46.85 30.99 -15.18
CA THR A 504 -47.19 30.29 -16.43
C THR A 504 -47.00 31.19 -17.65
N GLU A 505 -47.43 32.45 -17.58
CA GLU A 505 -47.19 33.44 -18.66
C GLU A 505 -45.70 33.65 -18.93
N LEU A 506 -44.92 33.88 -17.86
CA LEU A 506 -43.47 34.08 -17.97
C LEU A 506 -42.78 32.85 -18.54
N SER A 507 -43.08 31.65 -18.02
CA SER A 507 -42.47 30.40 -18.47
C SER A 507 -42.81 30.10 -19.93
N ASN A 508 -44.04 30.40 -20.38
CA ASN A 508 -44.42 30.28 -21.79
C ASN A 508 -43.61 31.23 -22.70
N GLU A 509 -43.44 32.48 -22.29
CA GLU A 509 -42.66 33.45 -23.06
C GLU A 509 -41.16 33.09 -23.10
N LEU A 510 -40.59 32.62 -21.99
CA LEU A 510 -39.22 32.13 -21.93
C LEU A 510 -39.04 30.87 -22.80
N ALA A 511 -39.98 29.92 -22.74
CA ALA A 511 -39.98 28.71 -23.55
C ALA A 511 -40.01 29.04 -25.05
N ARG A 512 -40.81 30.03 -25.46
CA ARG A 512 -40.90 30.51 -26.84
C ARG A 512 -39.57 31.13 -27.30
N ARG A 513 -39.02 32.08 -26.54
CA ARG A 513 -37.75 32.74 -26.86
C ARG A 513 -36.58 31.77 -26.93
N LEU A 514 -36.52 30.80 -26.02
CA LEU A 514 -35.48 29.78 -25.99
C LEU A 514 -35.57 28.87 -27.21
N SER A 515 -36.78 28.44 -27.59
CA SER A 515 -37.01 27.63 -28.80
C SER A 515 -36.64 28.39 -30.07
N GLU A 516 -36.95 29.68 -30.17
CA GLU A 516 -36.65 30.51 -31.34
C GLU A 516 -35.15 30.77 -31.50
N LYS A 517 -34.45 31.10 -30.41
CA LYS A 517 -33.04 31.52 -30.46
C LYS A 517 -32.05 30.35 -30.48
N HIS A 518 -32.35 29.28 -29.75
CA HIS A 518 -31.42 28.16 -29.56
C HIS A 518 -31.87 26.86 -30.25
N SER A 519 -33.01 26.86 -30.96
CA SER A 519 -33.54 25.69 -31.69
C SER A 519 -33.72 24.45 -30.80
N VAL A 520 -34.05 24.64 -29.53
CA VAL A 520 -34.26 23.57 -28.54
C VAL A 520 -35.75 23.36 -28.32
N LYS A 521 -36.18 22.10 -28.14
CA LYS A 521 -37.59 21.81 -27.81
C LYS A 521 -37.87 22.28 -26.40
N THR A 522 -38.98 22.98 -26.20
CA THR A 522 -39.38 23.46 -24.87
C THR A 522 -40.77 22.95 -24.53
N SER A 523 -41.02 22.72 -23.24
CA SER A 523 -42.34 22.40 -22.71
C SER A 523 -42.56 23.11 -21.38
N VAL A 524 -43.76 23.64 -21.18
CA VAL A 524 -44.16 24.24 -19.89
C VAL A 524 -45.14 23.30 -19.20
N THR A 525 -44.82 22.90 -17.97
CA THR A 525 -45.64 22.03 -17.13
C THR A 525 -46.44 22.89 -16.16
N VAL A 526 -47.75 22.68 -16.08
CA VAL A 526 -48.60 23.33 -15.07
C VAL A 526 -48.24 22.78 -13.69
N SER A 527 -48.24 23.63 -12.67
CA SER A 527 -47.91 23.24 -11.29
C SER A 527 -48.88 23.84 -10.28
N GLU A 528 -48.91 23.27 -9.08
CA GLU A 528 -49.74 23.75 -7.98
C GLU A 528 -49.13 24.97 -7.25
N GLY A 529 -47.91 25.38 -7.62
CA GLY A 529 -47.24 26.55 -7.07
C GLY A 529 -45.75 26.34 -6.80
N SER A 530 -45.16 27.21 -5.98
CA SER A 530 -43.73 27.18 -5.70
C SER A 530 -43.26 25.92 -4.98
N LEU A 531 -44.06 25.32 -4.09
CA LEU A 531 -43.63 24.12 -3.37
C LEU A 531 -43.62 22.88 -4.29
N ASP A 532 -44.60 22.79 -5.19
CA ASP A 532 -44.64 21.75 -6.22
C ASP A 532 -43.48 21.91 -7.22
N ASN A 533 -43.25 23.14 -7.70
CA ASN A 533 -42.10 23.49 -8.53
C ASN A 533 -40.76 23.07 -7.90
N HIS A 534 -40.61 23.28 -6.59
CA HIS A 534 -39.43 22.86 -5.85
C HIS A 534 -39.24 21.33 -5.93
N GLN A 535 -40.30 20.57 -5.67
CA GLN A 535 -40.26 19.10 -5.70
C GLN A 535 -40.01 18.56 -7.11
N GLN A 536 -40.62 19.18 -8.12
CA GLN A 536 -40.41 18.81 -9.52
C GLN A 536 -38.97 19.09 -9.98
N LEU A 537 -38.34 20.18 -9.51
CA LEU A 537 -36.92 20.47 -9.79
C LEU A 537 -36.00 19.42 -9.15
N LEU A 538 -36.21 19.11 -7.86
CA LEU A 538 -35.37 18.12 -7.16
C LEU A 538 -35.50 16.73 -7.77
N SER A 539 -36.71 16.34 -8.18
CA SER A 539 -36.96 15.06 -8.85
C SER A 539 -36.51 15.00 -10.31
N GLY A 540 -36.06 16.12 -10.89
CA GLY A 540 -35.63 16.20 -12.29
C GLY A 540 -36.77 16.07 -13.30
N GLN A 541 -38.02 16.29 -12.88
CA GLN A 541 -39.17 16.33 -13.77
C GLN A 541 -39.15 17.59 -14.65
N ILE A 542 -38.62 18.68 -14.11
CA ILE A 542 -38.42 19.97 -14.79
C ILE A 542 -36.96 20.42 -14.65
N ASP A 543 -36.51 21.26 -15.58
CA ASP A 543 -35.16 21.80 -15.63
C ASP A 543 -35.06 23.19 -14.99
N LEU A 544 -36.13 24.00 -15.11
CA LEU A 544 -36.21 25.35 -14.53
C LEU A 544 -37.57 25.62 -13.92
N ALA A 545 -37.61 26.38 -12.83
CA ALA A 545 -38.86 26.85 -12.25
C ALA A 545 -38.78 28.27 -11.68
N PRO A 546 -39.86 29.07 -11.83
CA PRO A 546 -40.09 30.23 -10.99
C PRO A 546 -40.50 29.77 -9.57
N LEU A 547 -39.80 30.27 -8.57
CA LEU A 547 -40.00 29.98 -7.14
C LEU A 547 -39.97 31.26 -6.34
N GLN A 548 -40.83 31.37 -5.33
CA GLN A 548 -40.65 32.39 -4.30
C GLN A 548 -39.39 32.12 -3.46
N ALA A 549 -38.77 33.17 -2.94
CA ALA A 549 -37.59 33.09 -2.07
C ALA A 549 -37.76 32.10 -0.91
N THR A 550 -38.97 32.01 -0.37
CA THR A 550 -39.36 31.12 0.74
C THR A 550 -39.35 29.64 0.35
N ALA A 551 -39.56 29.31 -0.92
CA ALA A 551 -39.52 27.95 -1.45
C ALA A 551 -38.11 27.53 -1.90
N ILE A 552 -37.10 28.41 -1.77
CA ILE A 552 -35.71 28.11 -2.14
C ILE A 552 -34.95 27.75 -0.86
N SER A 553 -35.09 26.50 -0.44
CA SER A 553 -34.46 25.96 0.77
C SER A 553 -33.72 24.66 0.48
N GLY A 554 -32.47 24.51 0.93
CA GLY A 554 -31.66 23.29 0.76
C GLY A 554 -30.48 23.42 -0.20
N ASP A 555 -29.60 22.42 -0.22
CA ASP A 555 -28.25 22.51 -0.81
C ASP A 555 -28.17 22.32 -2.34
N HIS A 556 -29.26 21.89 -2.99
CA HIS A 556 -29.25 21.45 -4.40
C HIS A 556 -29.95 22.38 -5.39
N LEU A 557 -30.50 23.51 -4.94
CA LEU A 557 -31.15 24.49 -5.82
C LEU A 557 -30.30 25.76 -5.90
N MET A 558 -30.14 26.26 -7.12
CA MET A 558 -29.37 27.45 -7.43
C MET A 558 -30.25 28.50 -8.10
N VAL A 559 -30.02 29.76 -7.75
CA VAL A 559 -30.71 30.91 -8.34
C VAL A 559 -30.09 31.25 -9.70
N VAL A 560 -30.93 31.37 -10.72
CA VAL A 560 -30.56 31.89 -12.04
C VAL A 560 -30.72 33.41 -12.07
N ALA A 561 -31.92 33.91 -11.74
CA ALA A 561 -32.23 35.34 -11.82
C ALA A 561 -33.35 35.73 -10.83
N PRO A 562 -33.26 36.91 -10.19
CA PRO A 562 -34.44 37.55 -9.59
C PRO A 562 -35.38 38.00 -10.70
N LEU A 563 -36.66 37.67 -10.56
CA LEU A 563 -37.70 37.95 -11.55
C LEU A 563 -38.45 39.24 -11.22
N PHE A 564 -39.32 39.22 -10.22
CA PHE A 564 -40.11 40.38 -9.81
C PHE A 564 -40.49 40.27 -8.33
N TYR A 565 -41.01 41.37 -7.77
CA TYR A 565 -41.47 41.40 -6.39
C TYR A 565 -42.93 40.97 -6.30
N GLU A 566 -43.22 40.16 -5.29
CA GLU A 566 -44.58 39.76 -4.93
C GLU A 566 -44.89 40.32 -3.55
N VAL A 567 -45.96 41.10 -3.46
CA VAL A 567 -46.34 41.80 -2.23
C VAL A 567 -47.49 41.06 -1.57
N LEU A 568 -47.48 41.02 -0.25
CA LEU A 568 -48.56 40.44 0.54
C LEU A 568 -49.71 41.44 0.63
N HIS A 569 -50.85 41.08 0.05
CA HIS A 569 -52.09 41.82 0.15
C HIS A 569 -52.89 41.23 1.31
N VAL A 570 -53.04 41.98 2.40
CA VAL A 570 -53.92 41.60 3.50
C VAL A 570 -55.26 42.28 3.26
N LEU A 571 -56.25 41.50 2.84
CA LEU A 571 -57.60 41.95 2.53
C LEU A 571 -58.51 41.57 3.69
N VAL A 572 -59.35 42.50 4.14
CA VAL A 572 -60.35 42.25 5.18
C VAL A 572 -61.72 42.68 4.67
N GLN A 573 -62.77 41.94 5.04
CA GLN A 573 -64.13 42.36 4.72
C GLN A 573 -64.44 43.70 5.40
N VAL A 574 -65.16 44.59 4.70
CA VAL A 574 -65.51 45.91 5.22
C VAL A 574 -66.38 45.81 6.48
N ASP A 575 -67.25 44.79 6.55
CA ASP A 575 -68.17 44.56 7.66
C ASP A 575 -67.56 43.73 8.81
N ALA A 576 -66.33 43.22 8.65
CA ALA A 576 -65.65 42.46 9.70
C ALA A 576 -65.06 43.38 10.78
N SER A 577 -65.11 42.93 12.04
CA SER A 577 -64.55 43.64 13.20
C SER A 577 -63.02 43.49 13.32
N ILE A 578 -62.29 43.74 12.23
CA ILE A 578 -60.84 43.58 12.12
C ILE A 578 -60.20 44.93 11.76
N GLN A 579 -59.49 45.57 12.68
CA GLN A 579 -58.83 46.86 12.42
C GLN A 579 -57.31 46.75 12.28
N THR A 580 -56.72 45.69 12.84
CA THR A 580 -55.30 45.37 12.81
C THR A 580 -55.11 43.87 12.58
N ILE A 581 -53.88 43.44 12.24
CA ILE A 581 -53.60 42.01 12.03
C ILE A 581 -53.74 41.20 13.33
N ASP A 582 -53.54 41.84 14.49
CA ASP A 582 -53.74 41.21 15.80
C ASP A 582 -55.20 40.76 16.05
N ASP A 583 -56.15 41.37 15.35
CA ASP A 583 -57.59 41.04 15.44
C ASP A 583 -57.95 39.76 14.66
N PHE A 584 -56.99 39.13 13.97
CA PHE A 584 -57.22 37.88 13.23
C PHE A 584 -57.57 36.69 14.15
N ARG A 585 -57.29 36.82 15.46
CA ARG A 585 -57.61 35.80 16.46
C ARG A 585 -59.12 35.52 16.46
N GLY A 586 -59.50 34.27 16.21
CA GLY A 586 -60.88 33.81 16.16
C GLY A 586 -61.62 34.06 14.85
N HIS A 587 -61.01 34.72 13.86
CA HIS A 587 -61.60 34.97 12.54
C HIS A 587 -61.14 33.94 11.50
N ARG A 588 -61.95 33.76 10.44
CA ARG A 588 -61.61 32.93 9.28
C ARG A 588 -60.68 33.71 8.35
N VAL A 589 -59.48 33.20 8.11
CA VAL A 589 -58.47 33.88 7.28
C VAL A 589 -58.04 32.97 6.13
N ALA A 590 -58.30 33.37 4.89
CA ALA A 590 -57.80 32.64 3.73
C ALA A 590 -56.30 32.87 3.54
N VAL A 591 -55.52 31.79 3.40
CA VAL A 591 -54.06 31.84 3.18
C VAL A 591 -53.63 31.34 1.80
N GLY A 592 -54.56 30.74 1.05
CA GLY A 592 -54.39 30.29 -0.34
C GLY A 592 -54.36 28.79 -0.52
N PRO A 593 -54.21 28.31 -1.76
CA PRO A 593 -54.15 26.87 -2.06
C PRO A 593 -52.97 26.18 -1.36
N ALA A 594 -53.13 24.89 -1.10
CA ALA A 594 -52.04 24.06 -0.56
C ALA A 594 -50.83 24.08 -1.51
N GLY A 595 -49.62 24.17 -0.96
CA GLY A 595 -48.38 24.22 -1.77
C GLY A 595 -48.11 25.53 -2.50
N SER A 596 -49.01 26.52 -2.40
CA SER A 596 -48.80 27.84 -3.01
C SER A 596 -47.77 28.66 -2.22
N GLY A 597 -46.97 29.46 -2.94
CA GLY A 597 -46.04 30.39 -2.29
C GLY A 597 -46.76 31.46 -1.45
N SER A 598 -47.97 31.86 -1.86
CA SER A 598 -48.82 32.76 -1.08
C SER A 598 -49.09 32.24 0.32
N ARG A 599 -49.42 30.95 0.44
CA ARG A 599 -49.65 30.31 1.73
C ARG A 599 -48.41 30.30 2.59
N ALA A 600 -47.26 29.88 2.04
CA ALA A 600 -45.99 29.88 2.75
C ALA A 600 -45.61 31.29 3.26
N THR A 601 -45.86 32.32 2.45
CA THR A 601 -45.62 33.71 2.86
C THR A 601 -46.57 34.16 3.96
N ALA A 602 -47.86 33.81 3.87
CA ALA A 602 -48.84 34.15 4.90
C ALA A 602 -48.52 33.48 6.24
N GLU A 603 -48.16 32.19 6.23
CA GLU A 603 -47.77 31.43 7.41
C GLU A 603 -46.55 32.04 8.11
N LEU A 604 -45.50 32.42 7.37
CA LEU A 604 -44.32 33.10 7.94
C LEU A 604 -44.68 34.44 8.60
N VAL A 605 -45.57 35.22 7.98
CA VAL A 605 -46.01 36.50 8.55
C VAL A 605 -46.84 36.30 9.81
N LEU A 606 -47.74 35.31 9.83
CA LEU A 606 -48.51 34.96 11.02
C LEU A 606 -47.63 34.45 12.16
N ASP A 607 -46.64 33.61 11.84
CA ASP A 607 -45.64 33.10 12.79
C ASP A 607 -44.83 34.25 13.42
N SER A 608 -44.33 35.20 12.60
CA SER A 608 -43.61 36.38 13.08
C SER A 608 -44.42 37.26 14.04
N LEU A 609 -45.74 37.25 13.90
CA LEU A 609 -46.68 38.02 14.73
C LEU A 609 -47.20 37.21 15.93
N ASN A 610 -46.68 36.00 16.16
CA ASN A 610 -47.13 35.07 17.20
C ASN A 610 -48.64 34.74 17.10
N LEU A 611 -49.14 34.62 15.88
CA LEU A 611 -50.52 34.25 15.56
C LEU A 611 -50.54 32.81 15.05
N ASN A 612 -50.51 31.85 15.98
CA ASN A 612 -50.47 30.42 15.65
C ASN A 612 -51.78 29.95 14.97
N GLU A 613 -51.73 28.86 14.19
CA GLU A 613 -52.89 28.22 13.54
C GLU A 613 -54.04 27.86 14.52
N SER A 614 -53.73 27.67 15.80
CA SER A 614 -54.75 27.43 16.84
C SER A 614 -55.54 28.68 17.24
N GLN A 615 -55.00 29.87 16.98
CA GLN A 615 -55.59 31.16 17.31
C GLN A 615 -56.30 31.80 16.12
N VAL A 616 -55.80 31.57 14.91
CA VAL A 616 -56.37 32.08 13.65
C VAL A 616 -56.92 30.90 12.87
N GLN A 617 -58.19 30.97 12.45
CA GLN A 617 -58.81 29.90 11.66
C GLN A 617 -58.37 30.00 10.19
N CYS A 618 -57.12 29.60 9.92
CA CYS A 618 -56.55 29.63 8.57
C CYS A 618 -57.28 28.65 7.64
N GLN A 619 -57.82 29.16 6.54
CA GLN A 619 -58.53 28.38 5.51
C GLN A 619 -57.67 28.26 4.25
N THR A 620 -57.40 27.01 3.86
CA THR A 620 -56.80 26.69 2.56
C THR A 620 -57.90 26.64 1.51
N MET A 621 -57.86 27.54 0.52
CA MET A 621 -58.89 27.62 -0.51
C MET A 621 -58.36 28.22 -1.81
N ASP A 622 -59.09 27.98 -2.89
CA ASP A 622 -58.87 28.67 -4.18
C ASP A 622 -59.35 30.12 -4.08
N TRP A 623 -58.64 31.03 -4.74
CA TRP A 623 -58.94 32.45 -4.70
C TRP A 623 -60.28 32.81 -5.33
N GLU A 624 -60.79 32.04 -6.30
CA GLU A 624 -62.12 32.30 -6.85
C GLU A 624 -63.24 32.07 -5.82
N GLN A 625 -62.98 31.30 -4.75
CA GLN A 625 -63.95 31.10 -3.65
C GLN A 625 -64.13 32.37 -2.80
N LEU A 626 -63.22 33.35 -2.87
CA LEU A 626 -63.38 34.64 -2.19
C LEU A 626 -64.54 35.49 -2.75
N PHE A 627 -65.05 35.13 -3.94
CA PHE A 627 -66.22 35.77 -4.54
C PHE A 627 -67.54 35.06 -4.19
N ALA A 628 -67.51 33.98 -3.41
CA ALA A 628 -68.71 33.26 -2.98
C ALA A 628 -69.58 34.07 -2.00
N ASP A 629 -70.78 33.56 -1.70
CA ASP A 629 -71.76 34.23 -0.84
C ASP A 629 -71.36 34.26 0.65
N ASP A 630 -70.54 33.31 1.12
CA ASP A 630 -69.98 33.26 2.48
C ASP A 630 -68.43 33.21 2.44
N PRO A 631 -67.75 34.33 2.13
CA PRO A 631 -66.29 34.38 2.14
C PRO A 631 -65.75 34.46 3.59
N PRO A 632 -64.48 34.09 3.81
CA PRO A 632 -63.79 34.31 5.08
C PRO A 632 -63.67 35.81 5.42
N ASP A 633 -63.44 36.11 6.70
CA ASP A 633 -63.41 37.48 7.22
C ASP A 633 -62.18 38.27 6.71
N ALA A 634 -61.08 37.56 6.45
CA ALA A 634 -59.86 38.11 5.88
C ALA A 634 -59.21 37.15 4.86
N ALA A 635 -58.32 37.68 4.03
CA ALA A 635 -57.50 36.94 3.08
C ALA A 635 -56.07 37.52 3.01
N MET A 636 -55.07 36.66 3.09
CA MET A 636 -53.66 36.99 2.96
C MET A 636 -53.14 36.44 1.62
N ILE A 637 -52.92 37.33 0.65
CA ILE A 637 -52.66 36.98 -0.74
C ILE A 637 -51.32 37.57 -1.19
N CYS A 638 -50.29 36.75 -1.34
CA CYS A 638 -49.00 37.17 -1.88
C CYS A 638 -48.94 36.96 -3.40
N MET A 639 -48.82 38.06 -4.15
CA MET A 639 -48.73 38.05 -5.61
C MET A 639 -48.13 39.33 -6.15
N GLY A 640 -47.86 39.36 -7.46
CA GLY A 640 -47.40 40.55 -8.16
C GLY A 640 -48.32 41.75 -7.94
N ARG A 641 -47.75 42.95 -7.98
CA ARG A 641 -48.49 44.21 -7.95
C ARG A 641 -49.43 44.30 -9.16
N GLN A 642 -50.52 45.05 -9.03
CA GLN A 642 -51.53 45.22 -10.07
C GLN A 642 -52.22 43.89 -10.47
N SER A 643 -52.30 42.93 -9.53
CA SER A 643 -52.99 41.66 -9.76
C SER A 643 -54.45 41.87 -10.11
N SER A 644 -54.92 41.23 -11.19
CA SER A 644 -56.31 41.28 -11.62
C SER A 644 -57.28 40.73 -10.57
N LEU A 645 -56.86 39.73 -9.80
CA LEU A 645 -57.64 39.16 -8.70
C LEU A 645 -57.84 40.19 -7.58
N VAL A 646 -56.77 40.82 -7.11
CA VAL A 646 -56.84 41.85 -6.05
C VAL A 646 -57.66 43.05 -6.54
N ALA A 647 -57.46 43.47 -7.80
CA ALA A 647 -58.25 44.53 -8.42
C ALA A 647 -59.74 44.20 -8.43
N ARG A 648 -60.13 42.97 -8.80
CA ARG A 648 -61.53 42.49 -8.77
C ARG A 648 -62.09 42.46 -7.34
N LEU A 649 -61.32 41.98 -6.36
CA LEU A 649 -61.75 41.94 -4.95
C LEU A 649 -61.99 43.34 -4.40
N LEU A 650 -61.09 44.29 -4.65
CA LEU A 650 -61.27 45.68 -4.24
C LEU A 650 -62.44 46.35 -4.98
N ALA A 651 -62.58 46.12 -6.29
CA ALA A 651 -63.67 46.67 -7.09
C ALA A 651 -65.05 46.14 -6.67
N SER A 652 -65.13 44.99 -5.99
CA SER A 652 -66.38 44.47 -5.43
C SER A 652 -66.95 45.34 -4.30
N GLY A 653 -66.14 46.21 -3.70
CA GLY A 653 -66.50 47.03 -2.54
C GLY A 653 -66.64 46.27 -1.22
N LYS A 654 -66.58 44.93 -1.22
CA LYS A 654 -66.67 44.09 -0.02
C LYS A 654 -65.36 44.01 0.76
N TRP A 655 -64.23 44.31 0.12
CA TRP A 655 -62.89 44.11 0.67
C TRP A 655 -62.12 45.43 0.75
N ARG A 656 -61.31 45.58 1.79
CA ARG A 656 -60.32 46.68 1.93
C ARG A 656 -58.95 46.12 2.30
N LEU A 657 -57.89 46.85 1.94
CA LEU A 657 -56.53 46.51 2.35
C LEU A 657 -56.26 46.91 3.80
N LEU A 658 -55.50 46.07 4.49
CA LEU A 658 -55.01 46.27 5.84
C LEU A 658 -53.47 46.40 5.80
N PRO A 659 -52.87 47.43 6.41
CA PRO A 659 -51.42 47.59 6.44
C PRO A 659 -50.74 46.58 7.36
N ILE A 660 -49.49 46.24 7.04
CA ILE A 660 -48.56 45.53 7.94
C ILE A 660 -47.49 46.52 8.39
N GLU A 661 -47.68 47.12 9.56
CA GLU A 661 -46.76 48.14 10.08
C GLU A 661 -45.42 47.55 10.55
N SER A 662 -45.43 46.33 11.09
CA SER A 662 -44.25 45.60 11.59
C SER A 662 -43.37 44.98 10.50
N GLY A 663 -43.42 45.50 9.25
CA GLY A 663 -42.72 44.88 8.12
C GLY A 663 -41.20 44.77 8.28
N VAL A 664 -40.57 45.72 8.99
CA VAL A 664 -39.13 45.67 9.30
C VAL A 664 -38.80 44.56 10.29
N GLU A 665 -39.60 44.39 11.34
CA GLU A 665 -39.41 43.35 12.36
C GLU A 665 -39.59 41.96 11.75
N ILE A 666 -40.62 41.78 10.91
CA ILE A 666 -40.88 40.52 10.19
C ILE A 666 -39.69 40.17 9.27
N ALA A 667 -39.16 41.15 8.52
CA ALA A 667 -38.02 40.92 7.64
C ALA A 667 -36.71 40.59 8.38
N LEU A 668 -36.55 41.04 9.63
CA LEU A 668 -35.42 40.65 10.49
C LEU A 668 -35.54 39.19 10.95
N GLN A 669 -36.75 38.69 11.18
CA GLN A 669 -37.00 37.29 11.56
C GLN A 669 -36.92 36.33 10.36
N HIS A 670 -37.39 36.77 9.19
CA HIS A 670 -37.37 35.99 7.96
C HIS A 670 -36.66 36.73 6.81
N PRO A 671 -35.37 36.46 6.56
CA PRO A 671 -34.57 37.16 5.54
C PRO A 671 -35.07 37.05 4.08
N THR A 672 -35.97 36.11 3.81
CA THR A 672 -36.64 35.93 2.52
C THR A 672 -37.76 36.95 2.28
N LEU A 673 -38.24 37.60 3.34
CA LEU A 673 -39.23 38.68 3.30
C LEU A 673 -38.56 40.04 3.38
N ARG A 674 -39.22 41.05 2.81
CA ARG A 674 -38.74 42.44 2.79
C ARG A 674 -39.88 43.41 3.08
N PRO A 675 -39.61 44.53 3.76
CA PRO A 675 -40.58 45.61 3.88
C PRO A 675 -40.88 46.18 2.50
N MET A 676 -42.16 46.30 2.18
CA MET A 676 -42.66 46.77 0.88
C MET A 676 -43.81 47.74 1.09
N SER A 677 -44.24 48.39 0.02
CA SER A 677 -45.40 49.26 0.05
C SER A 677 -46.23 49.11 -1.22
N ILE A 678 -47.55 49.17 -1.09
CA ILE A 678 -48.51 49.16 -2.20
C ILE A 678 -48.98 50.59 -2.44
N PRO A 679 -48.60 51.24 -3.56
CA PRO A 679 -49.10 52.55 -3.93
C PRO A 679 -50.59 52.54 -4.30
N SER A 680 -51.27 53.64 -4.01
CA SER A 680 -52.67 53.86 -4.39
C SER A 680 -52.90 53.72 -5.89
N GLY A 681 -51.93 54.12 -6.71
CA GLY A 681 -51.97 54.00 -8.17
C GLY A 681 -51.92 52.57 -8.73
N ASP A 682 -51.60 51.55 -7.92
CA ASP A 682 -51.58 50.16 -8.39
C ASP A 682 -52.99 49.59 -8.64
N TYR A 683 -53.99 50.12 -7.93
CA TYR A 683 -55.36 49.62 -7.98
C TYR A 683 -56.34 50.80 -8.01
N SER A 684 -57.06 50.97 -9.12
CA SER A 684 -57.99 52.10 -9.31
C SER A 684 -59.12 52.18 -8.29
N ALA A 685 -59.52 51.05 -7.70
CA ALA A 685 -60.56 50.97 -6.66
C ALA A 685 -60.03 51.16 -5.23
N LEU A 686 -58.71 51.34 -5.05
CA LEU A 686 -58.10 51.47 -3.73
C LEU A 686 -58.31 52.87 -3.16
N THR A 687 -59.04 52.95 -2.04
CA THR A 687 -59.20 54.19 -1.28
C THR A 687 -58.41 54.09 0.03
N LEU A 688 -57.40 54.94 0.19
CA LEU A 688 -56.54 54.95 1.38
C LEU A 688 -57.05 55.97 2.41
N PRO A 689 -57.21 55.58 3.69
CA PRO A 689 -57.60 56.51 4.75
C PRO A 689 -56.49 57.54 5.00
N GLY A 690 -56.85 58.82 5.15
CA GLY A 690 -55.92 59.89 5.54
C GLY A 690 -55.10 60.53 4.42
N GLY A 691 -55.37 60.25 3.15
CA GLY A 691 -54.65 60.87 2.01
C GLY A 691 -53.22 60.38 1.83
N VAL A 692 -52.88 59.22 2.38
CA VAL A 692 -51.57 58.57 2.21
C VAL A 692 -51.51 57.93 0.81
N ASP A 693 -50.36 58.03 0.14
CA ASP A 693 -50.18 57.52 -1.24
C ASP A 693 -49.81 56.02 -1.29
N THR A 694 -49.47 55.40 -0.16
CA THR A 694 -49.00 54.00 -0.09
C THR A 694 -49.44 53.29 1.19
N ILE A 695 -49.74 52.00 1.11
CA ILE A 695 -49.93 51.09 2.26
C ILE A 695 -48.64 50.33 2.55
N ALA A 696 -48.21 50.28 3.81
CA ALA A 696 -47.10 49.44 4.26
C ALA A 696 -47.48 47.96 4.25
N THR A 697 -46.58 47.10 3.75
CA THR A 697 -46.75 45.64 3.77
C THR A 697 -45.37 44.95 3.78
N VAL A 698 -45.35 43.63 3.68
CA VAL A 698 -44.16 42.86 3.34
C VAL A 698 -44.31 42.23 1.96
N GLY A 699 -43.19 41.81 1.37
CA GLY A 699 -43.19 41.05 0.14
C GLY A 699 -42.01 40.10 0.06
N THR A 700 -42.07 39.23 -0.92
CA THR A 700 -41.02 38.29 -1.29
C THR A 700 -40.54 38.58 -2.71
N THR A 701 -39.48 37.90 -3.12
CA THR A 701 -38.97 37.97 -4.49
C THR A 701 -39.20 36.62 -5.17
N ALA A 702 -39.78 36.65 -6.37
CA ALA A 702 -39.80 35.49 -7.25
C ALA A 702 -38.43 35.35 -7.92
N PHE A 703 -37.86 34.16 -7.92
CA PHE A 703 -36.60 33.84 -8.59
C PHE A 703 -36.81 32.74 -9.61
N LEU A 704 -36.09 32.83 -10.71
CA LEU A 704 -35.89 31.70 -11.60
C LEU A 704 -34.80 30.81 -11.01
N THR A 705 -35.07 29.51 -10.92
CA THR A 705 -34.22 28.56 -10.23
C THR A 705 -33.97 27.31 -11.06
N VAL A 706 -32.84 26.68 -10.79
CA VAL A 706 -32.36 25.44 -11.41
C VAL A 706 -31.78 24.53 -10.34
N ARG A 707 -31.53 23.27 -10.70
CA ARG A 707 -30.71 22.38 -9.90
C ARG A 707 -29.22 22.76 -9.99
N ASP A 708 -28.45 22.39 -8.98
CA ASP A 708 -27.00 22.68 -8.89
C ASP A 708 -26.16 22.08 -10.02
N ASP A 709 -26.62 20.99 -10.63
CA ASP A 709 -25.98 20.30 -11.76
C ASP A 709 -26.49 20.74 -13.13
N ALA A 710 -27.31 21.80 -13.21
CA ALA A 710 -27.86 22.28 -14.47
C ALA A 710 -26.75 22.74 -15.45
N PRO A 711 -26.86 22.41 -16.75
CA PRO A 711 -25.85 22.79 -17.75
C PRO A 711 -25.63 24.30 -17.84
N ALA A 712 -24.36 24.73 -17.87
CA ALA A 712 -24.03 26.14 -17.93
C ALA A 712 -24.57 26.86 -19.19
N ASP A 713 -24.65 26.16 -20.32
CA ASP A 713 -25.21 26.69 -21.57
C ASP A 713 -26.72 26.97 -21.43
N LEU A 714 -27.45 26.10 -20.74
CA LEU A 714 -28.89 26.28 -20.47
C LEU A 714 -29.13 27.54 -19.63
N VAL A 715 -28.37 27.70 -18.55
CA VAL A 715 -28.48 28.86 -17.65
C VAL A 715 -28.15 30.17 -18.39
N THR A 716 -27.12 30.15 -19.24
CA THR A 716 -26.72 31.33 -20.03
C THR A 716 -27.78 31.67 -21.07
N ALA A 717 -28.26 30.68 -21.82
CA ALA A 717 -29.33 30.86 -22.81
C ALA A 717 -30.62 31.40 -22.18
N MET A 718 -30.95 30.94 -20.98
CA MET A 718 -32.11 31.42 -20.23
C MET A 718 -31.97 32.88 -19.81
N LEU A 719 -30.80 33.29 -19.30
CA LEU A 719 -30.54 34.68 -18.94
C LEU A 719 -30.59 35.60 -20.15
N GLU A 720 -30.09 35.14 -21.29
CA GLU A 720 -30.21 35.87 -22.55
C GLU A 720 -31.65 36.00 -23.03
N ALA A 721 -32.47 34.96 -22.88
CA ALA A 721 -33.90 35.02 -23.21
C ALA A 721 -34.67 35.97 -22.28
N LEU A 722 -34.35 35.94 -20.97
CA LEU A 722 -34.98 36.75 -19.93
C LEU A 722 -34.70 38.25 -20.10
N TYR A 723 -33.47 38.63 -20.44
CA TYR A 723 -33.06 40.02 -20.59
C TYR A 723 -32.98 40.50 -22.05
N ALA A 724 -33.48 39.72 -23.01
CA ALA A 724 -33.62 40.18 -24.39
C ALA A 724 -34.68 41.28 -24.51
N ASP A 725 -34.44 42.26 -25.39
CA ASP A 725 -35.38 43.33 -25.69
C ASP A 725 -36.45 42.89 -26.71
N PRO A 726 -37.74 43.23 -26.50
CA PRO A 726 -38.29 43.83 -25.28
C PRO A 726 -38.34 42.82 -24.12
N PRO A 727 -38.23 43.26 -22.85
CA PRO A 727 -38.30 42.34 -21.71
C PRO A 727 -39.64 41.57 -21.72
N PRO A 728 -39.68 40.32 -21.25
CA PRO A 728 -40.88 39.50 -21.26
C PRO A 728 -42.01 40.10 -20.41
N ARG A 729 -41.66 40.92 -19.42
CA ARG A 729 -42.58 41.68 -18.58
C ARG A 729 -42.00 43.04 -18.22
N SER A 730 -42.88 44.00 -17.94
CA SER A 730 -42.51 45.37 -17.54
C SER A 730 -42.07 45.48 -16.08
N ASP A 731 -42.51 44.56 -15.22
CA ASP A 731 -42.19 44.48 -13.79
C ASP A 731 -40.92 43.65 -13.49
N LEU A 732 -40.26 43.14 -14.54
CA LEU A 732 -39.03 42.36 -14.41
C LEU A 732 -37.92 43.21 -13.78
N ILE A 733 -37.23 42.66 -12.79
CA ILE A 733 -36.10 43.30 -12.13
C ILE A 733 -34.96 43.46 -13.14
N PRO A 734 -34.50 44.70 -13.41
CA PRO A 734 -33.47 44.94 -14.40
C PRO A 734 -32.17 44.19 -14.10
N ARG A 735 -31.49 43.73 -15.16
CA ARG A 735 -30.21 43.01 -15.09
C ARG A 735 -29.17 43.70 -14.19
N ARG A 736 -29.11 45.03 -14.20
CA ARG A 736 -28.18 45.80 -13.35
C ARG A 736 -28.46 45.63 -11.85
N ARG A 737 -29.73 45.66 -11.44
CA ARG A 737 -30.13 45.40 -10.05
C ARG A 737 -29.99 43.93 -9.67
N ALA A 738 -30.23 43.03 -10.62
CA ALA A 738 -29.99 41.61 -10.42
C ALA A 738 -28.52 41.29 -10.09
N ALA A 739 -27.56 42.03 -10.68
CA ALA A 739 -26.13 41.86 -10.42
C ALA A 739 -25.69 42.30 -9.01
N GLU A 740 -26.47 43.16 -8.34
CA GLU A 740 -26.16 43.69 -7.00
C GLU A 740 -26.64 42.75 -5.87
N TRP A 741 -27.39 41.70 -6.20
CA TRP A 741 -27.95 40.80 -5.20
C TRP A 741 -26.88 39.97 -4.48
N GLN A 742 -26.95 39.94 -3.16
CA GLN A 742 -26.07 39.15 -2.29
C GLN A 742 -26.90 38.20 -1.40
N GLY A 743 -26.28 37.14 -0.89
CA GLY A 743 -26.88 36.23 0.10
C GLY A 743 -27.66 35.02 -0.44
N LEU A 744 -27.77 34.85 -1.76
CA LEU A 744 -28.37 33.65 -2.39
C LEU A 744 -27.34 32.87 -3.21
N ALA A 745 -27.53 31.55 -3.28
CA ALA A 745 -26.68 30.64 -4.04
C ALA A 745 -26.94 30.76 -5.54
N PHE A 746 -26.33 31.76 -6.19
CA PHE A 746 -26.43 31.91 -7.64
C PHE A 746 -25.65 30.81 -8.37
N HIS A 747 -26.23 30.30 -9.46
CA HIS A 747 -25.54 29.36 -10.34
C HIS A 747 -24.23 29.99 -10.89
N PRO A 748 -23.11 29.25 -11.00
CA PRO A 748 -21.83 29.81 -11.45
C PRO A 748 -21.88 30.48 -12.83
N ALA A 749 -22.72 29.98 -13.75
CA ALA A 749 -22.94 30.62 -15.06
C ALA A 749 -23.70 31.95 -14.93
N ALA A 750 -24.70 32.03 -14.04
CA ALA A 750 -25.43 33.27 -13.78
C ALA A 750 -24.52 34.34 -13.16
N ARG A 751 -23.68 33.96 -12.19
CA ARG A 751 -22.69 34.88 -11.60
C ARG A 751 -21.74 35.44 -12.67
N ARG A 752 -21.24 34.60 -13.59
CA ARG A 752 -20.41 35.06 -14.73
C ARG A 752 -21.18 36.02 -15.65
N TYR A 753 -22.45 35.73 -15.93
CA TYR A 753 -23.30 36.57 -16.77
C TYR A 753 -23.59 37.95 -16.15
N TYR A 754 -23.74 38.04 -14.83
CA TYR A 754 -23.94 39.33 -14.15
C TYR A 754 -22.64 40.12 -14.00
N GLN A 755 -21.50 39.44 -13.79
CA GLN A 755 -20.18 40.09 -13.72
C GLN A 755 -19.77 40.78 -15.02
N SER A 756 -20.26 40.32 -16.17
CA SER A 756 -19.98 40.98 -17.46
C SER A 756 -20.68 42.34 -17.62
N VAL A 757 -21.60 42.70 -16.72
CA VAL A 757 -22.30 44.00 -16.68
C VAL A 757 -21.63 44.99 -15.73
N ALA A 758 -20.92 44.48 -14.73
CA ALA A 758 -20.24 45.31 -13.73
C ALA A 758 -18.90 45.88 -14.23
N LYS A 759 -18.43 45.40 -15.38
CA LYS A 759 -17.31 45.98 -16.16
C LYS A 759 -17.90 46.84 -17.27
#